data_AF-A0A919PEU9-F1
#
_entry.id   AF-A0A919PEU9-F1
#
_cell.length_a   1.000
_cell.length_b   1.000
_cell.length_c   1.000
_cell.angle_alpha   90.00
_cell.angle_beta   90.00
_cell.angle_gamma   90.00
#
_symmetry.space_group_name_H-M   'P 1'
#
loop_
_entity.id
_entity.type
_entity.pdbx_description
1 polymer ?
#
loop_
_entity_poly.entity_id
_entity_poly.type
_entity_poly.pdbx_seq_one_letter_code
_entity_poly.pdbx_strand_id
1 'polypeptide(L)'
;MTNTAVVAGRSAPRWQVRIASTDGTVLGSGVLVSGRHILTCAHVLHRSTVRPEAAFQVDFPRSTSGTVLRAQVPEDGWLPQLTTGQRDIAVLELDDDLPADVAPARLGRGESCIGNVARVYGHPTRIVEGVWTHGTIADTSGPHGEWMQLVGDRERIEQGFSGGGVIDSLSGRVVGIVVAAYEPLDRPAAWMIPMEVVARYWLRLDTLLNDNSKVPGLGEETVAGFVDMFTNFRSLVEDDRRKWVVDRLPDAVRLRLPERTPGAETVVRACREPHHLRILADLVEFNEGPSPWSQRLERLLKQHGVVAAKVSDAPDRLSAEDEIRLHNALLALGKFQNTSSRQDYFRLFVERHGDLPLEPTENARADALALIRVCLPIPGALRQFLDVFPHVDRQEAGFDELLLLVESLFLERLLTDAEREELVRLLAGVPAEVLADGYRRAAPPADPHDGPGVVRPDRIIAAVERCAQVPGKPPRIFSFVECVAARQSQGAEALQRWSERTAARLRLYHYELQPIRDSMASLPEIVLESALVIQLAPDAMDADLFLLAATLHRGRESEQVIESRDEPETLGAVIRRVDALFGEVFRLLDFDLSRFVVEIIVPRSLVGEPVDRWSTTDAMAAPIGSRFPVVLRSYERVHSNVLRPQWRQKSRLAKRQHEPDVRAMHYVAAAGDAAVARQVRTTLMSEEKLVLAIGGPLGSQRELSPPDAYAGALSAGIAYMVWVRDGTLADRFRDAISEVLRTMLVRELPAVVADWRMRADETDPTDLGWQISLLVCDEDRIPMQFASRELRSPTMKGQP
;
A
#
# COMPACT_ATOMS: atom_id res chain seq x y z
N MET A 1 24.54 26.18 51.51
CA MET A 1 23.09 26.43 51.33
C MET A 1 22.80 26.26 49.85
N THR A 2 21.86 25.37 49.56
CA THR A 2 21.92 24.40 48.45
C THR A 2 21.12 24.82 47.22
N ASN A 3 21.71 24.48 46.08
CA ASN A 3 21.25 24.62 44.70
C ASN A 3 20.08 23.67 44.43
N THR A 4 18.99 24.12 43.79
CA THR A 4 17.90 23.24 43.33
C THR A 4 17.93 23.20 41.81
N ALA A 5 18.29 22.02 41.28
CA ALA A 5 18.54 21.75 39.88
C ALA A 5 17.28 21.82 39.02
N VAL A 6 17.45 22.41 37.84
CA VAL A 6 16.54 22.33 36.69
C VAL A 6 16.45 20.85 36.26
N VAL A 7 15.25 20.27 36.30
CA VAL A 7 15.00 18.90 35.84
C VAL A 7 15.10 18.86 34.32
N ALA A 8 16.21 18.32 33.83
CA ALA A 8 16.42 17.98 32.43
C ALA A 8 15.31 17.04 31.91
N GLY A 9 14.88 17.24 30.67
CA GLY A 9 13.90 16.39 30.00
C GLY A 9 14.33 14.92 30.05
N ARG A 10 13.41 14.05 30.50
CA ARG A 10 13.65 12.59 30.56
C ARG A 10 13.84 12.03 29.16
N SER A 11 15.10 11.86 28.75
CA SER A 11 15.55 10.97 27.68
C SER A 11 14.92 9.58 27.87
N ALA A 12 14.50 8.93 26.79
CA ALA A 12 14.05 7.53 26.85
C ALA A 12 15.11 6.66 27.56
N PRO A 13 14.72 5.74 28.47
CA PRO A 13 15.67 4.95 29.23
C PRO A 13 16.55 4.11 28.30
N ARG A 14 17.87 4.18 28.51
CA ARG A 14 18.90 3.53 27.68
C ARG A 14 19.22 2.15 28.25
N TRP A 15 18.31 1.20 28.06
CA TRP A 15 18.38 -0.14 28.67
C TRP A 15 18.98 -1.22 27.77
N GLN A 16 19.22 -0.92 26.48
CA GLN A 16 19.77 -1.90 25.53
C GLN A 16 21.20 -2.23 25.92
N VAL A 17 21.50 -3.52 26.03
CA VAL A 17 22.82 -4.02 26.42
C VAL A 17 23.47 -4.74 25.25
N ARG A 18 24.75 -4.46 25.02
CA ARG A 18 25.63 -5.30 24.20
C ARG A 18 26.48 -6.15 25.13
N ILE A 19 26.49 -7.46 24.89
CA ILE A 19 27.21 -8.44 25.70
C ILE A 19 28.42 -8.92 24.89
N ALA A 20 29.59 -8.88 25.50
CA ALA A 20 30.84 -9.33 24.93
C ALA A 20 31.59 -10.27 25.88
N SER A 21 32.42 -11.15 25.33
CA SER A 21 33.42 -11.90 26.09
C SER A 21 34.57 -10.99 26.53
N THR A 22 35.41 -11.47 27.46
CA THR A 22 36.56 -10.71 27.98
C THR A 22 37.61 -10.34 26.94
N ASP A 23 37.58 -10.97 25.77
CA ASP A 23 38.44 -10.67 24.61
C ASP A 23 37.83 -9.60 23.67
N GLY A 24 36.65 -9.06 24.00
CA GLY A 24 35.95 -8.03 23.23
C GLY A 24 35.04 -8.56 22.11
N THR A 25 34.91 -9.89 21.95
CA THR A 25 34.00 -10.46 20.94
C THR A 25 32.55 -10.26 21.35
N VAL A 26 31.74 -9.61 20.51
CA VAL A 26 30.30 -9.44 20.76
C VAL A 26 29.58 -10.78 20.64
N LEU A 27 28.93 -11.17 21.73
CA LEU A 27 28.20 -12.43 21.85
C LEU A 27 26.71 -12.26 21.49
N GLY A 28 26.12 -11.10 21.81
CA GLY A 28 24.72 -10.81 21.53
C GLY A 28 24.18 -9.62 22.31
N SER A 29 22.85 -9.60 22.49
CA SER A 29 22.12 -8.51 23.12
C SER A 29 21.53 -8.88 24.47
N GLY A 30 21.18 -7.87 25.26
CA GLY A 30 20.47 -8.02 26.52
C GLY A 30 19.53 -6.87 26.83
N VAL A 31 18.71 -7.07 27.86
CA VAL A 31 17.77 -6.08 28.40
C VAL A 31 18.13 -5.80 29.84
N LEU A 32 18.47 -4.56 30.17
CA LEU A 32 18.59 -4.16 31.57
C LEU A 32 17.21 -4.15 32.22
N VAL A 33 16.93 -5.08 33.12
CA VAL A 33 15.59 -5.26 33.74
C VAL A 33 15.50 -4.66 35.15
N SER A 34 16.63 -4.37 35.79
CA SER A 34 16.70 -3.64 37.07
C SER A 34 18.02 -2.89 37.18
N GLY A 35 18.27 -2.19 38.29
CA GLY A 35 19.53 -1.46 38.52
C GLY A 35 20.79 -2.33 38.51
N ARG A 36 20.67 -3.67 38.56
CA ARG A 36 21.81 -4.60 38.58
C ARG A 36 21.68 -5.80 37.65
N HIS A 37 20.49 -6.09 37.12
CA HIS A 37 20.24 -7.34 36.41
C HIS A 37 19.96 -7.10 34.93
N ILE A 38 20.59 -7.91 34.08
CA ILE A 38 20.44 -7.91 32.62
C ILE A 38 19.90 -9.27 32.20
N LEU A 39 18.81 -9.27 31.44
CA LEU A 39 18.19 -10.46 30.88
C LEU A 39 18.70 -10.71 29.46
N THR A 40 19.01 -11.96 29.13
CA THR A 40 19.43 -12.40 27.78
C THR A 40 19.07 -13.87 27.55
N CYS A 41 19.45 -14.44 26.40
CA CYS A 41 19.34 -15.87 26.12
C CYS A 41 20.56 -16.63 26.64
N ALA A 42 20.38 -17.84 27.16
CA ALA A 42 21.49 -18.62 27.70
C ALA A 42 22.52 -18.98 26.60
N HIS A 43 22.06 -19.30 25.39
CA HIS A 43 22.94 -19.63 24.27
C HIS A 43 23.85 -18.47 23.82
N VAL A 44 23.50 -17.21 24.15
CA VAL A 44 24.33 -16.04 23.90
C VAL A 44 25.60 -16.11 24.76
N LEU A 45 25.46 -16.53 26.01
CA LEU A 45 26.59 -16.62 26.94
C LEU A 45 27.38 -17.93 26.77
N HIS A 46 26.67 -19.06 26.69
CA HIS A 46 27.27 -20.38 26.50
C HIS A 46 26.24 -21.42 26.08
N ARG A 47 26.59 -22.37 25.21
CA ARG A 47 25.69 -23.49 24.80
C ARG A 47 25.70 -24.70 25.75
N SER A 48 26.36 -24.59 26.91
CA SER A 48 26.50 -25.71 27.85
C SER A 48 25.34 -25.70 28.84
N THR A 49 25.01 -26.85 29.42
CA THR A 49 24.08 -26.90 30.56
C THR A 49 24.74 -26.43 31.85
N VAL A 50 26.07 -26.41 31.92
CA VAL A 50 26.85 -25.95 33.08
C VAL A 50 26.90 -24.43 33.09
N ARG A 51 26.65 -23.82 34.26
CA ARG A 51 26.71 -22.37 34.46
C ARG A 51 28.13 -21.86 34.17
N PRO A 52 28.30 -20.81 33.36
CA PRO A 52 29.60 -20.21 33.15
C PRO A 52 30.08 -19.50 34.43
N GLU A 53 31.33 -19.77 34.83
CA GLU A 53 31.99 -19.08 35.96
C GLU A 53 32.77 -17.83 35.51
N ALA A 54 33.03 -17.70 34.21
CA ALA A 54 33.71 -16.55 33.64
C ALA A 54 32.81 -15.30 33.68
N ALA A 55 33.42 -14.13 33.89
CA ALA A 55 32.73 -12.86 33.80
C ALA A 55 32.59 -12.41 32.33
N PHE A 56 31.55 -11.64 32.07
CA PHE A 56 31.26 -11.03 30.78
C PHE A 56 31.46 -9.52 30.85
N GLN A 57 31.75 -8.92 29.69
CA GLN A 57 31.76 -7.47 29.53
C GLN A 57 30.42 -7.03 28.96
N VAL A 58 29.87 -5.95 29.50
CA VAL A 58 28.62 -5.37 29.01
C VAL A 58 28.80 -3.88 28.84
N ASP A 59 28.25 -3.33 27.77
CA ASP A 59 28.14 -1.89 27.59
C ASP A 59 26.71 -1.52 27.16
N PHE A 60 26.46 -0.22 27.15
CA PHE A 60 25.19 0.37 26.75
C PHE A 60 25.44 1.22 25.50
N PRO A 61 25.25 0.68 24.28
CA PRO A 61 25.62 1.35 23.03
C PRO A 61 24.96 2.72 22.82
N ARG A 62 23.86 2.98 23.53
CA ARG A 62 23.12 4.24 23.48
C ARG A 62 23.48 5.20 24.62
N SER A 63 24.29 4.77 25.59
CA SER A 63 24.83 5.64 26.65
C SER A 63 25.96 6.51 26.10
N THR A 64 26.01 7.76 26.52
CA THR A 64 27.11 8.67 26.17
C THR A 64 28.35 8.46 27.03
N SER A 65 28.27 7.59 28.04
CA SER A 65 29.39 7.30 28.96
C SER A 65 30.48 6.44 28.31
N GLY A 66 30.11 5.56 27.37
CA GLY A 66 31.03 4.55 26.82
C GLY A 66 31.53 3.54 27.85
N THR A 67 30.93 3.49 29.06
CA THR A 67 31.39 2.63 30.14
C THR A 67 31.13 1.16 29.84
N VAL A 68 32.17 0.35 29.95
CA VAL A 68 32.09 -1.11 29.94
C VAL A 68 32.08 -1.60 31.38
N LEU A 69 31.04 -2.35 31.75
CA LEU A 69 30.88 -2.96 33.08
C LEU A 69 31.17 -4.45 33.03
N ARG A 70 31.52 -5.01 34.19
CA ARG A 70 31.68 -6.45 34.38
C ARG A 70 30.39 -7.05 34.93
N ALA A 71 30.01 -8.21 34.40
CA ALA A 71 28.81 -8.92 34.81
C ALA A 71 29.05 -10.43 34.94
N GLN A 72 28.34 -11.10 35.85
CA GLN A 72 28.45 -12.53 36.10
C GLN A 72 27.07 -13.19 36.18
N VAL A 73 26.99 -14.48 35.91
CA VAL A 73 25.72 -15.21 36.02
C VAL A 73 25.50 -15.65 37.48
N PRO A 74 24.51 -15.11 38.22
CA PRO A 74 24.23 -15.55 39.59
C PRO A 74 23.69 -16.99 39.61
N GLU A 75 23.64 -17.60 40.80
CA GLU A 75 23.23 -19.01 40.97
C GLU A 75 21.81 -19.28 40.43
N ASP A 76 20.87 -18.36 40.63
CA ASP A 76 19.49 -18.43 40.14
C ASP A 76 19.31 -17.85 38.72
N GLY A 77 20.39 -17.36 38.10
CA GLY A 77 20.38 -16.68 36.81
C GLY A 77 20.68 -17.57 35.60
N TRP A 78 21.01 -18.85 35.79
CA TRP A 78 21.34 -19.77 34.68
C TRP A 78 20.21 -20.75 34.41
N LEU A 79 19.43 -20.51 33.35
CA LEU A 79 18.27 -21.30 32.97
C LEU A 79 18.40 -21.77 31.50
N PRO A 80 19.37 -22.67 31.20
CA PRO A 80 19.65 -23.11 29.84
C PRO A 80 18.48 -23.89 29.24
N GLN A 81 18.47 -23.98 27.91
CA GLN A 81 17.43 -24.69 27.17
C GLN A 81 17.32 -26.15 27.60
N LEU A 82 16.09 -26.62 27.84
CA LEU A 82 15.80 -28.02 28.16
C LEU A 82 15.74 -28.86 26.88
N THR A 83 15.81 -30.19 27.01
CA THR A 83 15.59 -31.12 25.89
C THR A 83 14.21 -31.00 25.26
N THR A 84 13.23 -30.46 26.00
CA THR A 84 11.88 -30.14 25.51
C THR A 84 11.84 -28.85 24.68
N GLY A 85 12.95 -28.12 24.54
CA GLY A 85 13.05 -26.85 23.83
C GLY A 85 12.64 -25.60 24.63
N GLN A 86 12.03 -25.78 25.81
CA GLN A 86 11.67 -24.69 26.74
C GLN A 86 12.91 -24.06 27.40
N ARG A 87 12.73 -22.88 28.02
CA ARG A 87 13.77 -22.01 28.60
C ARG A 87 14.66 -21.35 27.53
N ASP A 88 15.97 -21.37 27.72
CA ASP A 88 16.98 -20.53 27.07
C ASP A 88 17.05 -19.10 27.61
N ILE A 89 17.09 -18.99 28.94
CA ILE A 89 17.11 -17.73 29.67
C ILE A 89 18.41 -17.65 30.48
N ALA A 90 19.07 -16.50 30.43
CA ALA A 90 20.13 -16.17 31.37
C ALA A 90 19.98 -14.76 31.92
N VAL A 91 20.41 -14.60 33.17
CA VAL A 91 20.49 -13.31 33.85
C VAL A 91 21.95 -13.04 34.18
N LEU A 92 22.41 -11.83 33.90
CA LEU A 92 23.70 -11.32 34.34
C LEU A 92 23.47 -10.32 35.46
N GLU A 93 24.27 -10.40 36.51
CA GLU A 93 24.33 -9.42 37.59
C GLU A 93 25.58 -8.55 37.42
N LEU A 94 25.39 -7.23 37.48
CA LEU A 94 26.45 -6.22 37.36
C LEU A 94 27.24 -6.10 38.67
N ASP A 95 28.56 -6.11 38.55
CA ASP A 95 29.48 -5.90 39.66
C ASP A 95 29.45 -4.43 40.14
N ASP A 96 29.29 -3.49 39.20
CA ASP A 96 29.37 -2.04 39.39
C ASP A 96 28.03 -1.30 39.19
N ASP A 97 27.94 -0.06 39.67
CA ASP A 97 26.76 0.82 39.50
C ASP A 97 26.58 1.28 38.03
N LEU A 98 25.33 1.53 37.65
CA LEU A 98 24.97 1.99 36.31
C LEU A 98 25.43 3.44 36.03
N PRO A 99 25.81 3.76 34.78
CA PRO A 99 25.97 5.15 34.35
C PRO A 99 24.70 5.97 34.58
N ALA A 100 24.86 7.26 34.87
CA ALA A 100 23.73 8.13 35.26
C ALA A 100 22.65 8.31 34.17
N ASP A 101 22.97 8.06 32.90
CA ASP A 101 22.06 8.15 31.77
C ASP A 101 21.41 6.81 31.39
N VAL A 102 21.78 5.73 32.08
CA VAL A 102 21.27 4.37 31.89
C VAL A 102 20.19 4.09 32.93
N ALA A 103 19.07 3.53 32.47
CA ALA A 103 17.95 3.15 33.34
C ALA A 103 17.29 1.87 32.85
N PRO A 104 16.74 1.03 33.74
CA PRO A 104 16.11 -0.23 33.36
C PRO A 104 14.92 -0.07 32.40
N ALA A 105 14.69 -1.11 31.60
CA ALA A 105 13.55 -1.21 30.71
C ALA A 105 12.23 -1.26 31.48
N ARG A 106 11.19 -0.69 30.88
CA ARG A 106 9.81 -0.90 31.34
C ARG A 106 9.32 -2.23 30.78
N LEU A 107 8.91 -3.14 31.63
CA LEU A 107 8.50 -4.49 31.22
C LEU A 107 6.97 -4.57 31.04
N GLY A 108 6.52 -5.43 30.12
CA GLY A 108 5.12 -5.73 29.84
C GLY A 108 4.91 -7.21 29.53
N ARG A 109 3.65 -7.64 29.52
CA ARG A 109 3.28 -9.01 29.11
C ARG A 109 3.14 -9.07 27.60
N GLY A 110 3.63 -10.13 26.99
CA GLY A 110 3.66 -10.29 25.54
C GLY A 110 2.33 -10.78 24.95
N GLU A 111 1.62 -11.67 25.64
CA GLU A 111 0.34 -12.22 25.18
C GLU A 111 -0.71 -11.11 24.93
N SER A 112 -0.68 -10.03 25.71
CA SER A 112 -1.57 -8.87 25.52
C SER A 112 -1.22 -8.00 24.30
N CYS A 113 -0.14 -8.31 23.59
CA CYS A 113 0.39 -7.53 22.47
C CYS A 113 0.30 -8.28 21.13
N ILE A 114 -0.42 -9.41 21.07
CA ILE A 114 -0.72 -10.12 19.83
C ILE A 114 -1.39 -9.16 18.84
N GLY A 115 -0.87 -9.11 17.62
CA GLY A 115 -1.28 -8.21 16.54
C GLY A 115 -0.59 -6.84 16.54
N ASN A 116 0.17 -6.49 17.58
CA ASN A 116 0.87 -5.21 17.64
C ASN A 116 2.20 -5.23 16.88
N VAL A 117 2.63 -4.05 16.41
CA VAL A 117 3.95 -3.85 15.82
C VAL A 117 5.03 -3.88 16.91
N ALA A 118 5.98 -4.78 16.75
CA ALA A 118 7.17 -4.91 17.56
C ALA A 118 8.38 -4.20 16.93
N ARG A 119 9.24 -3.66 17.80
CA ARG A 119 10.56 -3.14 17.47
C ARG A 119 11.61 -3.90 18.24
N VAL A 120 12.69 -4.29 17.57
CA VAL A 120 13.81 -5.01 18.18
C VAL A 120 15.11 -4.31 17.81
N TYR A 121 16.02 -4.20 18.77
CA TYR A 121 17.38 -3.71 18.55
C TYR A 121 18.37 -4.82 18.85
N GLY A 122 19.25 -5.10 17.89
CA GLY A 122 20.26 -6.16 17.98
C GLY A 122 21.58 -5.76 17.33
N HIS A 123 22.62 -6.56 17.55
CA HIS A 123 23.99 -6.33 17.09
C HIS A 123 24.42 -7.38 16.06
N PRO A 124 23.92 -7.33 14.81
CA PRO A 124 24.35 -8.27 13.79
C PRO A 124 25.84 -8.09 13.48
N THR A 125 26.50 -9.15 13.01
CA THR A 125 27.97 -9.20 12.80
C THR A 125 28.53 -8.02 11.99
N ARG A 126 27.76 -7.46 11.05
CA ARG A 126 28.18 -6.32 10.20
C ARG A 126 27.88 -4.94 10.79
N ILE A 127 27.08 -4.85 11.86
CA ILE A 127 26.63 -3.58 12.48
C ILE A 127 26.78 -3.71 14.00
N VAL A 128 28.01 -3.60 14.48
CA VAL A 128 28.37 -3.80 15.89
C VAL A 128 27.72 -2.75 16.80
N GLU A 129 27.45 -1.55 16.27
CA GLU A 129 26.70 -0.48 16.94
C GLU A 129 25.19 -0.70 16.96
N GLY A 130 24.72 -1.83 16.45
CA GLY A 130 23.34 -2.29 16.48
C GLY A 130 22.40 -1.60 15.49
N VAL A 131 21.33 -2.30 15.16
CA VAL A 131 20.32 -1.86 14.18
C VAL A 131 18.91 -2.16 14.71
N TRP A 132 17.96 -1.31 14.36
CA TRP A 132 16.54 -1.56 14.63
C TRP A 132 15.92 -2.39 13.52
N THR A 133 15.07 -3.35 13.89
CA THR A 133 14.23 -4.12 12.98
C THR A 133 12.78 -4.13 13.49
N HIS A 134 11.84 -4.24 12.56
CA HIS A 134 10.40 -4.18 12.81
C HIS A 134 9.73 -5.48 12.39
N GLY A 135 8.66 -5.86 13.10
CA GLY A 135 7.81 -6.98 12.76
C GLY A 135 6.49 -6.93 13.52
N THR A 136 5.58 -7.85 13.24
CA THR A 136 4.31 -7.97 13.98
C THR A 136 4.40 -9.12 14.97
N ILE A 137 3.93 -8.92 16.19
CA ILE A 137 3.73 -9.99 17.17
C ILE A 137 2.53 -10.82 16.68
N ALA A 138 2.78 -12.04 16.23
CA ALA A 138 1.73 -12.96 15.79
C ALA A 138 1.19 -13.72 17.02
N ASP A 139 1.04 -15.04 16.92
CA ASP A 139 0.49 -15.86 18.00
C ASP A 139 1.58 -16.66 18.74
N THR A 140 1.17 -17.30 19.83
CA THR A 140 1.94 -18.30 20.56
C THR A 140 2.33 -19.46 19.64
N SER A 141 3.58 -19.91 19.76
CA SER A 141 4.16 -20.98 18.94
C SER A 141 5.36 -21.61 19.67
N GLY A 142 6.07 -22.51 19.00
CA GLY A 142 7.25 -23.17 19.58
C GLY A 142 6.89 -24.19 20.67
N PRO A 143 7.88 -24.66 21.45
CA PRO A 143 7.69 -25.76 22.40
C PRO A 143 6.70 -25.39 23.50
N HIS A 144 5.60 -26.15 23.61
CA HIS A 144 4.54 -25.96 24.62
C HIS A 144 3.84 -24.58 24.61
N GLY A 145 3.93 -23.83 23.51
CA GLY A 145 3.33 -22.49 23.39
C GLY A 145 4.03 -21.42 24.22
N GLU A 146 5.28 -21.66 24.65
CA GLU A 146 6.06 -20.71 25.46
C GLU A 146 6.79 -19.65 24.64
N TRP A 147 6.76 -19.72 23.32
CA TRP A 147 7.30 -18.69 22.43
C TRP A 147 6.19 -17.95 21.73
N MET A 148 6.49 -16.74 21.23
CA MET A 148 5.61 -16.02 20.32
C MET A 148 6.34 -15.71 19.03
N GLN A 149 5.64 -15.87 17.91
CA GLN A 149 6.21 -15.64 16.59
C GLN A 149 6.22 -14.13 16.29
N LEU A 150 7.33 -13.67 15.71
CA LEU A 150 7.48 -12.37 15.09
C LEU A 150 7.48 -12.57 13.57
N VAL A 151 6.57 -11.87 12.89
CA VAL A 151 6.47 -11.90 11.42
C VAL A 151 7.08 -10.61 10.88
N GLY A 152 8.16 -10.75 10.11
CA GLY A 152 8.87 -9.61 9.53
C GLY A 152 8.36 -9.25 8.13
N ASP A 153 8.32 -7.96 7.81
CA ASP A 153 7.85 -7.48 6.51
C ASP A 153 8.97 -7.38 5.45
N ARG A 154 10.21 -7.05 5.85
CA ARG A 154 11.36 -6.82 4.92
C ARG A 154 12.77 -7.03 5.52
N GLU A 155 13.03 -6.56 6.74
CA GLU A 155 14.35 -6.64 7.41
C GLU A 155 14.45 -7.89 8.29
N ARG A 156 15.60 -8.55 8.29
CA ARG A 156 15.78 -9.87 8.90
C ARG A 156 16.30 -9.73 10.33
N ILE A 157 15.57 -10.30 11.29
CA ILE A 157 16.12 -10.64 12.61
C ILE A 157 17.09 -11.80 12.38
N GLU A 158 18.37 -11.58 12.66
CA GLU A 158 19.46 -12.55 12.42
C GLU A 158 20.32 -12.76 13.67
N GLN A 159 21.38 -13.58 13.55
CA GLN A 159 22.34 -13.79 14.64
C GLN A 159 22.93 -12.46 15.11
N GLY A 160 22.86 -12.20 16.42
CA GLY A 160 23.20 -10.91 17.03
C GLY A 160 22.00 -10.17 17.63
N PHE A 161 20.78 -10.57 17.29
CA PHE A 161 19.55 -10.09 17.95
C PHE A 161 19.13 -10.92 19.17
N SER A 162 19.63 -12.14 19.31
CA SER A 162 19.32 -13.03 20.43
C SER A 162 19.58 -12.34 21.78
N GLY A 163 18.62 -12.47 22.70
CA GLY A 163 18.62 -11.78 23.99
C GLY A 163 18.19 -10.31 23.94
N GLY A 164 18.02 -9.74 22.75
CA GLY A 164 17.52 -8.38 22.55
C GLY A 164 16.05 -8.23 22.92
N GLY A 165 15.71 -7.08 23.50
CA GLY A 165 14.35 -6.80 23.96
C GLY A 165 13.39 -6.51 22.80
N VAL A 166 12.25 -7.19 22.80
CA VAL A 166 11.13 -6.93 21.89
C VAL A 166 10.24 -5.86 22.51
N ILE A 167 10.12 -4.72 21.85
CA ILE A 167 9.33 -3.58 22.30
C ILE A 167 7.98 -3.59 21.59
N ASP A 168 6.89 -3.64 22.36
CA ASP A 168 5.57 -3.33 21.82
C ASP A 168 5.49 -1.82 21.54
N SER A 169 5.33 -1.46 20.26
CA SER A 169 5.34 -0.05 19.84
C SER A 169 4.17 0.74 20.40
N LEU A 170 3.07 0.06 20.77
CA LEU A 170 1.89 0.69 21.36
C LEU A 170 2.16 1.12 22.82
N SER A 171 2.66 0.21 23.66
CA SER A 171 2.92 0.48 25.07
C SER A 171 4.30 1.06 25.36
N GLY A 172 5.26 0.92 24.43
CA GLY A 172 6.66 1.27 24.63
C GLY A 172 7.39 0.39 25.65
N ARG A 173 6.81 -0.76 26.02
CA ARG A 173 7.35 -1.72 27.00
C ARG A 173 8.08 -2.85 26.29
N VAL A 174 9.09 -3.39 26.96
CA VAL A 174 9.73 -4.64 26.54
C VAL A 174 8.84 -5.80 26.97
N VAL A 175 8.35 -6.57 26.01
CA VAL A 175 7.34 -7.62 26.20
C VAL A 175 7.89 -9.04 26.00
N GLY A 176 9.12 -9.15 25.52
CA GLY A 176 9.85 -10.42 25.41
C GLY A 176 11.31 -10.21 25.06
N ILE A 177 12.07 -11.31 24.98
CA ILE A 177 13.43 -11.34 24.43
C ILE A 177 13.48 -12.23 23.19
N VAL A 178 14.23 -11.84 22.15
CA VAL A 178 14.39 -12.66 20.94
C VAL A 178 15.20 -13.91 21.26
N VAL A 179 14.71 -15.08 20.85
CA VAL A 179 15.33 -16.39 21.14
C VAL A 179 15.84 -17.11 19.89
N ALA A 180 15.14 -16.98 18.77
CA ALA A 180 15.47 -17.70 17.55
C ALA A 180 15.04 -16.93 16.29
N ALA A 181 15.74 -17.17 15.19
CA ALA A 181 15.39 -16.69 13.85
C ALA A 181 15.29 -17.88 12.88
N TYR A 182 14.33 -17.82 11.94
CA TYR A 182 14.15 -18.77 10.84
C TYR A 182 14.79 -18.22 9.57
N GLU A 183 15.79 -18.93 9.04
CA GLU A 183 16.70 -18.41 8.02
C GLU A 183 16.38 -18.69 6.52
N PRO A 184 15.35 -19.48 6.11
CA PRO A 184 14.99 -19.57 4.68
C PRO A 184 14.50 -18.23 4.08
N LEU A 185 14.78 -18.03 2.79
CA LEU A 185 14.59 -16.77 2.03
C LEU A 185 13.13 -16.35 1.84
N ASP A 186 12.19 -17.30 1.91
CA ASP A 186 10.83 -17.09 1.41
C ASP A 186 9.86 -16.55 2.48
N ARG A 187 10.21 -16.69 3.77
CA ARG A 187 9.43 -16.21 4.92
C ARG A 187 10.35 -15.92 6.13
N PRO A 188 10.82 -14.68 6.33
CA PRO A 188 11.57 -14.33 7.53
C PRO A 188 10.63 -14.36 8.75
N ALA A 189 10.86 -15.31 9.66
CA ALA A 189 10.17 -15.41 10.93
C ALA A 189 11.20 -15.42 12.06
N ALA A 190 10.87 -14.83 13.20
CA ALA A 190 11.66 -14.95 14.42
C ALA A 190 10.73 -15.33 15.58
N TRP A 191 11.32 -15.68 16.71
CA TRP A 191 10.59 -16.00 17.93
C TRP A 191 11.14 -15.22 19.10
N MET A 192 10.24 -14.93 20.04
CA MET A 192 10.57 -14.37 21.33
C MET A 192 10.05 -15.24 22.47
N ILE A 193 10.75 -15.20 23.60
CA ILE A 193 10.23 -15.68 24.88
C ILE A 193 9.49 -14.50 25.53
N PRO A 194 8.16 -14.60 25.78
CA PRO A 194 7.39 -13.58 26.46
C PRO A 194 7.92 -13.33 27.88
N MET A 195 7.84 -12.10 28.37
CA MET A 195 8.29 -11.80 29.74
C MET A 195 7.54 -12.62 30.80
N GLU A 196 6.25 -12.87 30.63
CA GLU A 196 5.45 -13.72 31.52
C GLU A 196 5.94 -15.17 31.56
N VAL A 197 6.58 -15.66 30.50
CA VAL A 197 7.23 -16.97 30.49
C VAL A 197 8.57 -16.88 31.22
N VAL A 198 9.37 -15.83 30.96
CA VAL A 198 10.62 -15.60 31.70
C VAL A 198 10.38 -15.55 33.21
N ALA A 199 9.32 -14.86 33.64
CA ALA A 199 8.93 -14.74 35.05
C ALA A 199 8.49 -16.05 35.70
N ARG A 200 7.99 -17.04 34.94
CA ARG A 200 7.71 -18.39 35.46
C ARG A 200 8.99 -19.11 35.88
N TYR A 201 10.10 -18.84 35.20
CA TYR A 201 11.39 -19.51 35.46
C TYR A 201 12.30 -18.71 36.38
N TRP A 202 12.36 -17.38 36.23
CA TRP A 202 13.10 -16.48 37.11
C TRP A 202 12.12 -15.58 37.88
N LEU A 203 11.69 -16.06 39.05
CA LEU A 203 10.62 -15.47 39.87
C LEU A 203 10.85 -14.00 40.26
N ARG A 204 12.11 -13.53 40.31
CA ARG A 204 12.42 -12.11 40.55
C ARG A 204 11.82 -11.22 39.46
N LEU A 205 11.76 -11.68 38.21
CA LEU A 205 11.12 -10.94 37.13
C LEU A 205 9.61 -10.83 37.33
N ASP A 206 8.98 -11.82 37.97
CA ASP A 206 7.54 -11.75 38.25
C ASP A 206 7.21 -10.53 39.11
N THR A 207 8.08 -10.20 40.07
CA THR A 207 7.93 -8.95 40.84
C THR A 207 8.08 -7.70 39.98
N LEU A 208 8.95 -7.71 38.95
CA LEU A 208 9.16 -6.60 38.03
C LEU A 208 8.07 -6.49 36.95
N LEU A 209 7.35 -7.58 36.67
CA LEU A 209 6.17 -7.61 35.78
C LEU A 209 4.88 -7.29 36.53
N ASN A 210 4.77 -7.73 37.79
CA ASN A 210 3.67 -7.41 38.69
C ASN A 210 3.80 -6.01 39.27
N ASP A 211 5.02 -5.47 39.32
CA ASP A 211 5.29 -4.05 39.24
C ASP A 211 5.02 -3.59 37.80
N ASN A 212 3.75 -3.74 37.41
CA ASN A 212 3.05 -2.62 36.82
C ASN A 212 3.50 -1.39 37.61
N SER A 213 4.54 -0.72 37.13
CA SER A 213 4.48 0.72 36.98
C SER A 213 3.24 0.99 36.11
N LYS A 214 2.06 0.84 36.73
CA LYS A 214 1.28 1.99 37.15
C LYS A 214 2.13 3.24 36.88
N VAL A 215 2.07 3.78 35.67
CA VAL A 215 1.39 5.08 35.67
C VAL A 215 0.05 4.67 36.24
N PRO A 216 -0.25 4.96 37.52
CA PRO A 216 -1.53 4.55 38.06
C PRO A 216 -2.53 4.97 36.99
N GLY A 217 -3.32 4.02 36.46
CA GLY A 217 -4.56 4.42 35.84
C GLY A 217 -5.13 5.44 36.79
N LEU A 218 -5.48 6.61 36.26
CA LEU A 218 -5.66 7.82 37.05
C LEU A 218 -6.41 7.46 38.34
N GLY A 219 -5.91 7.93 39.50
CA GLY A 219 -6.51 7.57 40.78
C GLY A 219 -8.02 7.85 40.75
N GLU A 220 -8.82 7.14 41.55
CA GLU A 220 -10.28 7.23 41.47
C GLU A 220 -10.79 8.69 41.58
N GLU A 221 -10.13 9.51 42.42
CA GLU A 221 -10.37 10.95 42.52
C GLU A 221 -10.00 11.73 41.24
N THR A 222 -8.91 11.35 40.59
CA THR A 222 -8.50 11.93 39.30
C THR A 222 -9.45 11.54 38.18
N VAL A 223 -9.91 10.28 38.14
CA VAL A 223 -10.92 9.82 37.17
C VAL A 223 -12.23 10.55 37.41
N ALA A 224 -12.68 10.70 38.66
CA ALA A 224 -13.86 11.50 38.99
C ALA A 224 -13.72 12.96 38.53
N GLY A 225 -12.53 13.56 38.70
CA GLY A 225 -12.23 14.90 38.18
C GLY A 225 -12.30 14.98 36.64
N PHE A 226 -11.85 13.95 35.93
CA PHE A 226 -12.04 13.87 34.48
C PHE A 226 -13.50 13.62 34.09
N VAL A 227 -14.25 12.81 34.83
CA VAL A 227 -15.70 12.61 34.59
C VAL A 227 -16.41 13.95 34.71
N ASP A 228 -16.20 14.69 35.80
CA ASP A 228 -16.76 16.04 35.98
C ASP A 228 -16.36 16.96 34.81
N MET A 229 -15.06 17.01 34.45
CA MET A 229 -14.58 17.80 33.33
C MET A 229 -15.28 17.42 32.01
N PHE A 230 -15.33 16.15 31.66
CA PHE A 230 -15.90 15.67 30.40
C PHE A 230 -17.42 15.82 30.32
N THR A 231 -18.13 15.89 31.45
CA THR A 231 -19.58 16.19 31.44
C THR A 231 -19.92 17.63 31.05
N ASN A 232 -18.93 18.52 30.93
CA ASN A 232 -19.12 19.87 30.39
C ASN A 232 -19.14 19.91 28.84
N PHE A 233 -18.89 18.77 28.19
CA PHE A 233 -18.75 18.66 26.74
C PHE A 233 -19.99 17.99 26.14
N ARG A 234 -20.61 18.63 25.15
CA ARG A 234 -21.80 18.10 24.46
C ARG A 234 -21.52 16.75 23.81
N SER A 235 -20.27 16.52 23.40
CA SER A 235 -19.79 15.27 22.81
C SER A 235 -19.91 14.08 23.74
N LEU A 236 -19.93 14.28 25.06
CA LEU A 236 -20.16 13.20 26.03
C LEU A 236 -21.55 13.24 26.66
N VAL A 237 -22.28 14.36 26.61
CA VAL A 237 -23.62 14.44 27.20
C VAL A 237 -24.71 14.02 26.22
N GLU A 238 -24.62 14.42 24.94
CA GLU A 238 -25.61 14.08 23.91
C GLU A 238 -25.39 12.68 23.36
N ASP A 239 -26.45 11.87 23.28
CA ASP A 239 -26.35 10.45 22.92
C ASP A 239 -25.73 10.22 21.52
N ASP A 240 -26.16 10.99 20.51
CA ASP A 240 -25.65 10.85 19.13
C ASP A 240 -24.16 11.23 19.03
N ARG A 241 -23.75 12.30 19.71
CA ARG A 241 -22.34 12.73 19.72
C ARG A 241 -21.47 11.79 20.54
N ARG A 242 -21.99 11.25 21.65
CA ARG A 242 -21.28 10.26 22.47
C ARG A 242 -21.10 8.96 21.71
N LYS A 243 -22.12 8.52 20.99
CA LYS A 243 -22.01 7.38 20.07
C LYS A 243 -20.92 7.61 19.04
N TRP A 244 -20.88 8.79 18.43
CA TRP A 244 -19.81 9.16 17.49
C TRP A 244 -18.42 9.04 18.15
N VAL A 245 -18.22 9.60 19.35
CA VAL A 245 -16.94 9.49 20.07
C VAL A 245 -16.57 8.03 20.33
N VAL A 246 -17.52 7.24 20.86
CA VAL A 246 -17.30 5.82 21.18
C VAL A 246 -16.91 5.01 19.95
N ASP A 247 -17.53 5.26 18.81
CA ASP A 247 -17.23 4.56 17.55
C ASP A 247 -15.82 4.88 17.00
N ARG A 248 -15.17 5.95 17.48
CA ARG A 248 -13.79 6.36 17.13
C ARG A 248 -12.76 6.08 18.24
N LEU A 249 -13.17 5.51 19.38
CA LEU A 249 -12.22 5.08 20.41
C LEU A 249 -11.48 3.80 19.96
N PRO A 250 -10.25 3.55 20.48
CA PRO A 250 -9.52 2.32 20.20
C PRO A 250 -10.31 1.06 20.57
N ASP A 251 -10.11 -0.01 19.82
CA ASP A 251 -10.81 -1.29 20.02
C ASP A 251 -10.66 -1.83 21.44
N ALA A 252 -9.46 -1.69 22.01
CA ALA A 252 -9.18 -2.05 23.39
C ALA A 252 -10.08 -1.32 24.41
N VAL A 253 -10.51 -0.09 24.13
CA VAL A 253 -11.46 0.66 24.96
C VAL A 253 -12.89 0.22 24.65
N ARG A 254 -13.24 0.09 23.37
CA ARG A 254 -14.60 -0.28 22.94
C ARG A 254 -15.03 -1.65 23.48
N LEU A 255 -14.11 -2.62 23.53
CA LEU A 255 -14.35 -3.96 24.08
C LEU A 255 -14.62 -3.97 25.60
N ARG A 256 -14.22 -2.91 26.31
CA ARG A 256 -14.48 -2.76 27.77
C ARG A 256 -15.83 -2.11 28.07
N LEU A 257 -16.51 -1.56 27.07
CA LEU A 257 -17.78 -0.85 27.25
C LEU A 257 -18.93 -1.87 27.32
N PRO A 258 -19.80 -1.80 28.35
CA PRO A 258 -20.83 -2.80 28.58
C PRO A 258 -22.01 -2.71 27.60
N GLU A 259 -22.17 -1.56 26.94
CA GLU A 259 -23.34 -1.23 26.11
C GLU A 259 -22.90 -0.47 24.85
N ARG A 260 -23.78 -0.41 23.84
CA ARG A 260 -23.54 0.32 22.59
C ARG A 260 -23.54 1.85 22.75
N THR A 261 -24.24 2.37 23.75
CA THR A 261 -24.32 3.81 24.08
C THR A 261 -24.09 4.03 25.58
N PRO A 262 -22.89 3.74 26.09
CA PRO A 262 -22.57 3.83 27.51
C PRO A 262 -22.65 5.27 27.99
N GLY A 263 -22.96 5.50 29.27
CA GLY A 263 -22.96 6.85 29.85
C GLY A 263 -21.58 7.51 29.85
N ALA A 264 -21.53 8.84 29.93
CA ALA A 264 -20.28 9.63 29.90
C ALA A 264 -19.24 9.13 30.92
N GLU A 265 -19.68 8.83 32.14
CA GLU A 265 -18.82 8.28 33.20
C GLU A 265 -18.18 6.95 32.78
N THR A 266 -18.96 6.06 32.19
CA THR A 266 -18.47 4.73 31.75
C THR A 266 -17.41 4.87 30.66
N VAL A 267 -17.59 5.82 29.74
CA VAL A 267 -16.61 6.13 28.68
C VAL A 267 -15.30 6.63 29.28
N VAL A 268 -15.35 7.64 30.15
CA VAL A 268 -14.15 8.22 30.77
C VAL A 268 -13.40 7.18 31.61
N ARG A 269 -14.13 6.32 32.34
CA ARG A 269 -13.56 5.22 33.12
C ARG A 269 -12.90 4.16 32.25
N ALA A 270 -13.46 3.84 31.09
CA ALA A 270 -12.84 2.94 30.13
C ALA A 270 -11.53 3.51 29.57
N CYS A 271 -11.42 4.85 29.48
CA CYS A 271 -10.24 5.60 29.06
C CYS A 271 -9.25 5.94 30.19
N ARG A 272 -9.23 5.21 31.32
CA ARG A 272 -8.39 5.52 32.50
C ARG A 272 -6.87 5.53 32.27
N GLU A 273 -6.40 5.01 31.15
CA GLU A 273 -4.98 5.03 30.77
C GLU A 273 -4.64 6.37 30.10
N PRO A 274 -3.49 7.01 30.43
CA PRO A 274 -3.12 8.33 29.91
C PRO A 274 -3.30 8.52 28.41
N HIS A 275 -2.91 7.53 27.59
CA HIS A 275 -3.02 7.62 26.14
C HIS A 275 -4.47 7.46 25.64
N HIS A 276 -5.30 6.64 26.29
CA HIS A 276 -6.72 6.54 25.97
C HIS A 276 -7.47 7.82 26.34
N LEU A 277 -7.12 8.42 27.49
CA LEU A 277 -7.68 9.71 27.90
C LEU A 277 -7.27 10.83 26.94
N ARG A 278 -6.04 10.77 26.43
CA ARG A 278 -5.56 11.70 25.43
C ARG A 278 -6.37 11.62 24.13
N ILE A 279 -6.60 10.41 23.62
CA ILE A 279 -7.44 10.17 22.44
C ILE A 279 -8.87 10.66 22.68
N LEU A 280 -9.45 10.40 23.86
CA LEU A 280 -10.77 10.90 24.21
C LEU A 280 -10.83 12.43 24.18
N ALA A 281 -9.84 13.10 24.76
CA ALA A 281 -9.76 14.56 24.75
C ALA A 281 -9.62 15.11 23.32
N ASP A 282 -8.75 14.52 22.50
CA ASP A 282 -8.55 14.93 21.11
C ASP A 282 -9.84 14.78 20.29
N LEU A 283 -10.61 13.70 20.47
CA LEU A 283 -11.90 13.49 19.79
C LEU A 283 -12.99 14.47 20.23
N VAL A 284 -13.06 14.76 21.53
CA VAL A 284 -14.01 15.74 22.09
C VAL A 284 -13.69 17.14 21.57
N GLU A 285 -12.41 17.53 21.58
CA GLU A 285 -11.96 18.82 21.05
C GLU A 285 -12.14 18.92 19.53
N PHE A 286 -11.91 17.84 18.77
CA PHE A 286 -12.18 17.80 17.33
C PHE A 286 -13.64 18.15 17.01
N ASN A 287 -14.59 17.60 17.77
CA ASN A 287 -16.02 17.80 17.51
C ASN A 287 -16.55 19.15 18.02
N GLU A 288 -16.06 19.62 19.18
CA GLU A 288 -16.58 20.86 19.80
C GLU A 288 -15.77 22.12 19.48
N GLY A 289 -14.53 21.96 19.02
CA GLY A 289 -13.63 23.08 18.77
C GLY A 289 -13.05 23.70 20.06
N PRO A 290 -12.29 24.79 19.91
CA PRO A 290 -11.65 25.47 21.04
C PRO A 290 -12.70 26.15 21.94
N SER A 291 -12.63 25.91 23.24
CA SER A 291 -13.54 26.48 24.24
C SER A 291 -12.83 26.77 25.57
N PRO A 292 -13.44 27.55 26.48
CA PRO A 292 -12.90 27.71 27.84
C PRO A 292 -12.74 26.37 28.58
N TRP A 293 -13.59 25.38 28.27
CA TRP A 293 -13.52 24.03 28.81
C TRP A 293 -12.36 23.23 28.19
N SER A 294 -12.09 23.34 26.88
CA SER A 294 -10.93 22.68 26.27
C SER A 294 -9.61 23.18 26.86
N GLN A 295 -9.48 24.48 27.12
CA GLN A 295 -8.31 25.06 27.80
C GLN A 295 -8.15 24.58 29.26
N ARG A 296 -9.27 24.29 29.95
CA ARG A 296 -9.24 23.70 31.30
C ARG A 296 -8.88 22.22 31.24
N LEU A 297 -9.45 21.47 30.29
CA LEU A 297 -9.16 20.07 30.04
C LEU A 297 -7.67 19.88 29.71
N GLU A 298 -7.09 20.67 28.81
CA GLU A 298 -5.67 20.61 28.47
C GLU A 298 -4.75 20.93 29.67
N ARG A 299 -5.14 21.87 30.54
CA ARG A 299 -4.41 22.12 31.79
C ARG A 299 -4.48 20.93 32.73
N LEU A 300 -5.67 20.32 32.88
CA LEU A 300 -5.88 19.14 33.71
C LEU A 300 -5.08 17.92 33.19
N LEU A 301 -5.09 17.71 31.88
CA LEU A 301 -4.29 16.67 31.21
C LEU A 301 -2.79 16.86 31.48
N LYS A 302 -2.27 18.09 31.30
CA LYS A 302 -0.87 18.42 31.59
C LYS A 302 -0.49 18.21 33.06
N GLN A 303 -1.37 18.58 34.00
CA GLN A 303 -1.14 18.36 35.43
C GLN A 303 -0.95 16.88 35.78
N HIS A 304 -1.62 15.99 35.04
CA HIS A 304 -1.52 14.54 35.23
C HIS A 304 -0.55 13.85 34.25
N GLY A 305 0.31 14.61 33.57
CA GLY A 305 1.33 14.06 32.67
C GLY A 305 0.76 13.47 31.37
N VAL A 306 -0.50 13.77 31.04
CA VAL A 306 -1.11 13.41 29.76
C VAL A 306 -0.79 14.52 28.77
N VAL A 307 0.22 14.27 27.94
CA VAL A 307 0.67 15.23 26.92
C VAL A 307 0.25 14.77 25.54
N ALA A 308 -0.03 15.74 24.67
CA ALA A 308 -0.14 15.50 23.24
C ALA A 308 1.11 14.76 22.75
N ALA A 309 0.92 13.79 21.86
CA ALA A 309 2.04 13.36 21.02
C ALA A 309 2.60 14.62 20.36
N LYS A 310 3.93 14.83 20.44
CA LYS A 310 4.54 15.88 19.63
C LYS A 310 4.24 15.52 18.18
N VAL A 311 3.31 16.25 17.56
CA VAL A 311 3.47 16.58 16.14
C VAL A 311 4.78 17.33 16.17
N SER A 312 5.79 16.70 15.62
CA SER A 312 7.04 17.40 15.46
C SER A 312 6.69 18.58 14.53
N ASP A 313 6.98 19.80 14.99
CA ASP A 313 6.34 21.05 14.55
C ASP A 313 7.40 22.08 14.09
N ALA A 314 8.58 21.63 13.68
CA ALA A 314 9.65 22.51 13.24
C ALA A 314 10.03 22.19 11.78
N PRO A 315 10.00 23.17 10.83
CA PRO A 315 10.89 23.06 9.68
C PRO A 315 12.29 22.86 10.27
N ASP A 316 13.09 21.93 9.75
CA ASP A 316 14.35 21.52 10.37
C ASP A 316 15.16 22.73 10.80
N ARG A 317 15.01 23.17 12.06
CA ARG A 317 15.89 24.18 12.63
C ARG A 317 17.04 23.36 13.11
N LEU A 318 17.94 23.08 12.15
CA LEU A 318 19.25 22.59 12.44
C LEU A 318 19.80 23.47 13.57
N SER A 319 20.24 22.83 14.65
CA SER A 319 21.05 23.55 15.63
C SER A 319 22.27 24.10 14.89
N ALA A 320 22.88 25.18 15.38
CA ALA A 320 24.11 25.70 14.78
C ALA A 320 25.19 24.60 14.67
N GLU A 321 25.16 23.63 15.58
CA GLU A 321 26.02 22.46 15.57
C GLU A 321 25.67 21.46 14.45
N ASP A 322 24.38 21.18 14.22
CA ASP A 322 23.94 20.28 13.15
C ASP A 322 24.09 20.88 11.75
N GLU A 323 23.92 22.19 11.60
CA GLU A 323 24.22 22.92 10.36
C GLU A 323 25.73 22.82 10.05
N ILE A 324 26.59 22.99 11.05
CA ILE A 324 28.04 22.80 10.93
C ILE A 324 28.37 21.34 10.57
N ARG A 325 27.70 20.36 11.19
CA ARG A 325 27.92 18.93 10.91
C ARG A 325 27.53 18.57 9.47
N LEU A 326 26.37 19.03 8.99
CA LEU A 326 25.93 18.81 7.60
C LEU A 326 26.83 19.52 6.60
N HIS A 327 27.23 20.76 6.89
CA HIS A 327 28.16 21.52 6.07
C HIS A 327 29.51 20.80 5.95
N ASN A 328 30.06 20.33 7.07
CA ASN A 328 31.32 19.58 7.08
C ASN A 328 31.20 18.22 6.39
N ALA A 329 30.08 17.51 6.56
CA ALA A 329 29.85 16.22 5.91
C ALA A 329 29.75 16.37 4.38
N LEU A 330 29.08 17.41 3.88
CA LEU A 330 29.07 17.72 2.44
C LEU A 330 30.47 18.07 1.92
N LEU A 331 31.26 18.81 2.69
CA LEU A 331 32.64 19.16 2.31
C LEU A 331 33.63 17.99 2.41
N ALA A 332 33.32 16.96 3.19
CA ALA A 332 34.14 15.76 3.29
C ALA A 332 34.10 14.93 2.00
N LEU A 333 33.06 15.09 1.17
CA LEU A 333 32.95 14.45 -0.14
C LEU A 333 33.85 15.16 -1.16
N GLY A 334 34.88 14.46 -1.64
CA GLY A 334 35.80 14.95 -2.66
C GLY A 334 35.10 15.27 -3.98
N LYS A 335 34.04 14.53 -4.36
CA LYS A 335 33.21 14.86 -5.52
C LYS A 335 32.42 16.15 -5.32
N PHE A 336 31.90 16.36 -4.11
CA PHE A 336 31.24 17.63 -3.80
C PHE A 336 32.22 18.80 -3.77
N GLN A 337 33.54 18.58 -3.57
CA GLN A 337 34.54 19.65 -3.72
C GLN A 337 34.84 20.01 -5.19
N ASN A 338 34.51 19.14 -6.15
CA ASN A 338 34.70 19.40 -7.57
C ASN A 338 33.53 20.22 -8.16
N THR A 339 33.83 21.36 -8.79
CA THR A 339 32.81 22.26 -9.37
C THR A 339 31.98 21.61 -10.48
N SER A 340 32.59 20.79 -11.34
CA SER A 340 31.87 20.10 -12.43
C SER A 340 30.88 19.06 -11.88
N SER A 341 31.28 18.32 -10.84
CA SER A 341 30.40 17.33 -10.20
C SER A 341 29.26 18.00 -9.43
N ARG A 342 29.53 19.09 -8.68
CA ARG A 342 28.46 19.90 -8.05
C ARG A 342 27.48 20.45 -9.09
N GLN A 343 27.98 20.88 -10.25
CA GLN A 343 27.13 21.38 -11.33
C GLN A 343 26.18 20.30 -11.85
N ASP A 344 26.65 19.07 -12.00
CA ASP A 344 25.79 17.95 -12.37
C ASP A 344 24.75 17.63 -11.28
N TYR A 345 25.14 17.63 -9.99
CA TYR A 345 24.21 17.38 -8.90
C TYR A 345 23.15 18.48 -8.78
N PHE A 346 23.57 19.75 -8.83
CA PHE A 346 22.65 20.89 -8.75
C PHE A 346 21.74 20.93 -9.96
N ARG A 347 22.24 20.67 -11.17
CA ARG A 347 21.41 20.55 -12.38
C ARG A 347 20.36 19.46 -12.22
N LEU A 348 20.75 18.23 -11.84
CA LEU A 348 19.81 17.12 -11.64
C LEU A 348 18.79 17.40 -10.52
N PHE A 349 19.21 18.11 -9.47
CA PHE A 349 18.35 18.49 -8.37
C PHE A 349 17.37 19.60 -8.76
N VAL A 350 17.83 20.64 -9.46
CA VAL A 350 17.01 21.73 -10.02
C VAL A 350 16.04 21.18 -11.07
N GLU A 351 16.46 20.26 -11.94
CA GLU A 351 15.57 19.56 -12.90
C GLU A 351 14.44 18.79 -12.19
N ARG A 352 14.70 18.27 -10.98
CA ARG A 352 13.72 17.52 -10.17
C ARG A 352 12.81 18.39 -9.30
N HIS A 353 13.27 19.57 -8.90
CA HIS A 353 12.58 20.44 -7.92
C HIS A 353 12.10 21.79 -8.50
N GLY A 354 12.42 22.09 -9.76
CA GLY A 354 12.11 23.37 -10.40
C GLY A 354 13.17 24.44 -10.13
N ASP A 355 12.84 25.70 -10.43
CA ASP A 355 13.76 26.83 -10.40
C ASP A 355 14.18 27.19 -8.96
N LEU A 356 15.26 26.57 -8.48
CA LEU A 356 15.89 26.82 -7.19
C LEU A 356 17.13 27.70 -7.39
N PRO A 357 17.46 28.65 -6.47
CA PRO A 357 18.61 29.53 -6.60
C PRO A 357 19.92 28.80 -6.23
N LEU A 358 20.22 27.73 -6.96
CA LEU A 358 21.37 26.86 -6.78
C LEU A 358 22.20 26.86 -8.06
N GLU A 359 23.09 27.85 -8.15
CA GLU A 359 24.13 27.91 -9.18
C GLU A 359 25.48 27.59 -8.53
N PRO A 360 26.18 26.54 -8.98
CA PRO A 360 27.47 26.16 -8.41
C PRO A 360 28.51 27.26 -8.66
N THR A 361 29.25 27.63 -7.62
CA THR A 361 30.36 28.58 -7.72
C THR A 361 31.69 27.84 -7.61
N GLU A 362 32.81 28.55 -7.76
CA GLU A 362 34.13 27.98 -7.44
C GLU A 362 34.29 27.70 -5.94
N ASN A 363 33.38 28.18 -5.09
CA ASN A 363 33.46 28.06 -3.64
C ASN A 363 32.49 26.99 -3.09
N ALA A 364 32.98 25.75 -2.98
CA ALA A 364 32.24 24.61 -2.44
C ALA A 364 31.63 24.86 -1.05
N ARG A 365 32.26 25.70 -0.21
CA ARG A 365 31.75 26.03 1.13
C ARG A 365 30.53 26.93 1.06
N ALA A 366 30.51 27.89 0.12
CA ALA A 366 29.36 28.75 -0.11
C ALA A 366 28.21 27.94 -0.72
N ASP A 367 28.53 27.04 -1.66
CA ASP A 367 27.55 26.17 -2.31
C ASP A 367 26.90 25.18 -1.32
N ALA A 368 27.67 24.57 -0.42
CA ALA A 368 27.14 23.68 0.63
C ALA A 368 26.15 24.42 1.54
N LEU A 369 26.48 25.65 1.93
CA LEU A 369 25.62 26.47 2.78
C LEU A 369 24.37 26.94 2.04
N ALA A 370 24.51 27.31 0.75
CA ALA A 370 23.38 27.66 -0.11
C ALA A 370 22.44 26.47 -0.30
N LEU A 371 22.97 25.27 -0.57
CA LEU A 371 22.22 24.03 -0.67
C LEU A 371 21.43 23.73 0.61
N ILE A 372 22.08 23.75 1.78
CA ILE A 372 21.42 23.50 3.06
C ILE A 372 20.29 24.52 3.25
N ARG A 373 20.57 25.83 3.07
CA ARG A 373 19.58 26.90 3.22
C ARG A 373 18.38 26.77 2.27
N VAL A 374 18.62 26.35 1.03
CA VAL A 374 17.56 26.13 0.03
C VAL A 374 16.74 24.88 0.36
N CYS A 375 17.36 23.84 0.91
CA CYS A 375 16.67 22.59 1.26
C CYS A 375 15.91 22.65 2.59
N LEU A 376 16.39 23.42 3.58
CA LEU A 376 15.76 23.56 4.91
C LEU A 376 14.25 23.86 4.90
N PRO A 377 13.72 24.77 4.07
CA PRO A 377 12.29 25.03 4.00
C PRO A 377 11.50 23.97 3.20
N ILE A 378 12.14 22.97 2.58
CA ILE A 378 11.51 21.97 1.71
C ILE A 378 11.59 20.57 2.37
N PRO A 379 10.48 19.99 2.86
CA PRO A 379 10.48 18.71 3.56
C PRO A 379 11.14 17.58 2.76
N GLY A 380 12.13 16.91 3.37
CA GLY A 380 12.85 15.80 2.74
C GLY A 380 13.73 16.17 1.54
N ALA A 381 13.97 17.47 1.28
CA ALA A 381 14.79 17.91 0.14
C ALA A 381 16.26 17.51 0.28
N LEU A 382 16.83 17.56 1.48
CA LEU A 382 18.20 17.08 1.71
C LEU A 382 18.33 15.58 1.42
N ARG A 383 17.31 14.79 1.76
CA ARG A 383 17.27 13.36 1.41
C ARG A 383 17.19 13.16 -0.11
N GLN A 384 16.34 13.93 -0.79
CA GLN A 384 16.17 13.88 -2.24
C GLN A 384 17.40 14.38 -2.99
N PHE A 385 18.18 15.30 -2.40
CA PHE A 385 19.46 15.73 -2.92
C PHE A 385 20.47 14.57 -2.91
N LEU A 386 20.51 13.76 -1.86
CA LEU A 386 21.38 12.57 -1.83
C LEU A 386 21.01 11.54 -2.91
N ASP A 387 19.75 11.50 -3.34
CA ASP A 387 19.31 10.64 -4.44
C ASP A 387 19.82 11.09 -5.82
N VAL A 388 20.29 12.33 -6.00
CA VAL A 388 20.82 12.79 -7.29
C VAL A 388 22.28 12.39 -7.53
N PHE A 389 22.98 11.95 -6.48
CA PHE A 389 24.35 11.45 -6.62
C PHE A 389 24.36 10.19 -7.49
N PRO A 390 25.18 10.13 -8.55
CA PRO A 390 25.39 8.93 -9.34
C PRO A 390 25.84 7.77 -8.44
N HIS A 391 25.46 6.54 -8.79
CA HIS A 391 25.75 5.35 -7.98
C HIS A 391 27.25 5.19 -7.64
N VAL A 392 28.13 5.56 -8.57
CA VAL A 392 29.59 5.52 -8.38
C VAL A 392 30.06 6.54 -7.35
N ASP A 393 29.45 7.73 -7.32
CA ASP A 393 29.81 8.80 -6.39
C ASP A 393 29.27 8.54 -4.98
N ARG A 394 28.22 7.72 -4.83
CA ARG A 394 27.73 7.26 -3.51
C ARG A 394 28.67 6.28 -2.81
N GLN A 395 29.65 5.72 -3.52
CA GLN A 395 30.66 4.83 -2.95
C GLN A 395 31.88 5.61 -2.41
N GLU A 396 31.85 6.94 -2.48
CA GLU A 396 32.90 7.79 -1.91
C GLU A 396 32.88 7.74 -0.37
N ALA A 397 34.06 7.71 0.24
CA ALA A 397 34.21 7.77 1.70
C ALA A 397 33.60 9.08 2.24
N GLY A 398 32.76 8.98 3.27
CA GLY A 398 32.02 10.11 3.82
C GLY A 398 30.54 10.19 3.38
N PHE A 399 30.15 9.47 2.32
CA PHE A 399 28.77 9.52 1.82
C PHE A 399 27.79 8.82 2.77
N ASP A 400 28.16 7.67 3.33
CA ASP A 400 27.35 6.94 4.29
C ASP A 400 27.18 7.74 5.60
N GLU A 401 28.23 8.45 6.04
CA GLU A 401 28.17 9.35 7.20
C GLU A 401 27.24 10.54 6.96
N LEU A 402 27.27 11.13 5.76
CA LEU A 402 26.33 12.18 5.35
C LEU A 402 24.89 11.66 5.27
N LEU A 403 24.69 10.46 4.72
CA LEU A 403 23.40 9.80 4.61
C LEU A 403 22.78 9.55 5.98
N LEU A 404 23.56 8.99 6.90
CA LEU A 404 23.16 8.74 8.29
C LEU A 404 22.86 10.03 9.04
N LEU A 405 23.65 11.08 8.81
CA LEU A 405 23.42 12.39 9.40
C LEU A 405 22.10 13.00 8.91
N VAL A 406 21.83 12.97 7.61
CA VAL A 406 20.55 13.44 7.03
C VAL A 406 19.36 12.61 7.52
N GLU A 407 19.50 11.29 7.63
CA GLU A 407 18.44 10.44 8.22
C GLU A 407 18.18 10.76 9.70
N SER A 408 19.22 11.12 10.45
CA SER A 408 19.11 11.43 11.88
C SER A 408 18.45 12.78 12.18
N LEU A 409 18.50 13.73 11.25
CA LEU A 409 18.11 15.12 11.47
C LEU A 409 16.68 15.47 11.01
N PHE A 410 16.04 14.67 10.14
CA PHE A 410 14.82 15.05 9.40
C PHE A 410 13.57 14.16 9.68
N LEU A 411 13.31 13.82 10.95
CA LEU A 411 12.19 12.96 11.39
C LEU A 411 10.97 13.77 11.87
N GLU A 412 10.15 14.32 10.97
CA GLU A 412 8.78 14.79 11.29
C GLU A 412 7.77 14.20 10.29
N ARG A 413 7.22 13.02 10.60
CA ARG A 413 6.23 12.32 9.75
C ARG A 413 4.82 12.79 10.11
N LEU A 414 4.02 13.21 9.10
CA LEU A 414 2.63 13.60 9.27
C LEU A 414 1.79 12.44 9.85
N LEU A 415 1.92 11.27 9.25
CA LEU A 415 1.33 10.02 9.73
C LEU A 415 2.35 9.24 10.56
N THR A 416 1.87 8.69 11.67
CA THR A 416 2.58 7.61 12.37
C THR A 416 2.62 6.35 11.49
N ASP A 417 3.55 5.45 11.76
CA ASP A 417 3.66 4.21 10.96
C ASP A 417 2.40 3.34 11.09
N ALA A 418 1.79 3.30 12.28
CA ALA A 418 0.52 2.60 12.52
C ALA A 418 -0.65 3.22 11.72
N GLU A 419 -0.74 4.55 11.64
CA GLU A 419 -1.77 5.22 10.83
C GLU A 419 -1.56 4.98 9.34
N ARG A 420 -0.30 4.98 8.88
CA ARG A 420 0.05 4.70 7.48
C ARG A 420 -0.31 3.26 7.11
N GLU A 421 0.05 2.29 7.94
CA GLU A 421 -0.29 0.88 7.73
C GLU A 421 -1.80 0.63 7.75
N GLU A 422 -2.52 1.25 8.68
CA GLU A 422 -3.98 1.17 8.72
C GLU A 422 -4.60 1.75 7.44
N LEU A 423 -4.13 2.91 7.00
CA LEU A 423 -4.61 3.51 5.76
C LEU A 423 -4.32 2.62 4.55
N VAL A 424 -3.13 2.03 4.46
CA VAL A 424 -2.79 1.05 3.40
C VAL A 424 -3.77 -0.12 3.40
N ARG A 425 -4.13 -0.65 4.58
CA ARG A 425 -5.12 -1.74 4.69
C ARG A 425 -6.52 -1.29 4.27
N LEU A 426 -6.97 -0.09 4.66
CA LEU A 426 -8.29 0.43 4.29
C LEU A 426 -8.42 0.72 2.79
N LEU A 427 -7.30 1.04 2.13
CA LEU A 427 -7.24 1.26 0.70
C LEU A 427 -6.99 -0.03 -0.10
N ALA A 428 -6.76 -1.17 0.57
CA ALA A 428 -6.59 -2.45 -0.10
C ALA A 428 -7.91 -2.88 -0.75
N GLY A 429 -7.89 -3.08 -2.07
CA GLY A 429 -9.08 -3.43 -2.84
C GLY A 429 -9.87 -2.24 -3.38
N VAL A 430 -9.46 -1.00 -3.10
CA VAL A 430 -10.02 0.19 -3.75
C VAL A 430 -9.58 0.22 -5.22
N PRO A 431 -10.49 0.45 -6.20
CA PRO A 431 -10.13 0.54 -7.60
C PRO A 431 -9.08 1.61 -7.88
N ALA A 432 -8.13 1.30 -8.76
CA ALA A 432 -7.00 2.17 -9.03
C ALA A 432 -7.39 3.55 -9.57
N GLU A 433 -8.50 3.62 -10.30
CA GLU A 433 -9.03 4.88 -10.85
C GLU A 433 -9.50 5.81 -9.74
N VAL A 434 -10.08 5.25 -8.67
CA VAL A 434 -10.53 5.99 -7.50
C VAL A 434 -9.32 6.51 -6.73
N LEU A 435 -8.30 5.67 -6.54
CA LEU A 435 -7.04 6.07 -5.92
C LEU A 435 -6.31 7.16 -6.74
N ALA A 436 -6.27 7.01 -8.07
CA ALA A 436 -5.67 7.97 -8.98
C ALA A 436 -6.44 9.30 -9.00
N ASP A 437 -7.77 9.29 -8.93
CA ASP A 437 -8.55 10.52 -8.82
C ASP A 437 -8.35 11.22 -7.48
N GLY A 438 -8.33 10.44 -6.39
CA GLY A 438 -7.96 10.94 -5.07
C GLY A 438 -6.59 11.62 -5.10
N TYR A 439 -5.59 10.97 -5.73
CA TYR A 439 -4.25 11.53 -5.87
C TYR A 439 -4.28 12.85 -6.66
N ARG A 440 -4.89 12.88 -7.85
CA ARG A 440 -4.95 14.10 -8.69
C ARG A 440 -5.57 15.29 -7.96
N ARG A 441 -6.54 15.05 -7.09
CA ARG A 441 -7.20 16.08 -6.29
C ARG A 441 -6.38 16.53 -5.10
N ALA A 442 -5.66 15.61 -4.48
CA ALA A 442 -4.78 15.92 -3.37
C ALA A 442 -3.49 16.60 -3.85
N ALA A 443 -3.01 16.29 -5.06
CA ALA A 443 -1.77 16.82 -5.63
C ALA A 443 -1.92 18.30 -6.08
N PRO A 444 -0.81 19.06 -6.16
CA PRO A 444 -0.82 20.40 -6.71
C PRO A 444 -1.13 20.40 -8.22
N PRO A 445 -1.76 21.47 -8.77
CA PRO A 445 -2.15 21.53 -10.19
C PRO A 445 -1.00 21.49 -11.22
N ALA A 446 0.25 21.64 -10.78
CA ALA A 446 1.42 21.81 -11.63
C ALA A 446 2.37 20.60 -11.65
N ASP A 447 1.97 19.44 -11.11
CA ASP A 447 2.76 18.21 -11.18
C ASP A 447 2.62 17.59 -12.59
N PRO A 448 3.62 17.71 -13.49
CA PRO A 448 3.51 17.31 -14.90
C PRO A 448 3.75 15.80 -15.10
N HIS A 449 4.10 15.09 -14.02
CA HIS A 449 4.27 13.65 -14.06
C HIS A 449 2.89 12.99 -13.99
N ASP A 450 2.55 12.23 -15.05
CA ASP A 450 1.49 11.24 -15.01
C ASP A 450 1.55 10.55 -13.63
N GLY A 451 0.41 10.51 -12.91
CA GLY A 451 0.32 10.00 -11.55
C GLY A 451 1.04 8.65 -11.36
N PRO A 452 1.31 8.21 -10.12
CA PRO A 452 2.23 7.10 -9.86
C PRO A 452 1.95 5.91 -10.79
N GLY A 453 2.90 5.61 -11.69
CA GLY A 453 2.69 4.65 -12.78
C GLY A 453 2.32 3.23 -12.35
N VAL A 454 2.42 2.94 -11.04
CA VAL A 454 1.80 1.80 -10.39
C VAL A 454 0.94 2.32 -9.23
N VAL A 455 -0.36 2.07 -9.26
CA VAL A 455 -1.34 2.55 -8.28
C VAL A 455 -1.34 1.63 -7.05
N ARG A 456 -0.24 1.64 -6.27
CA ARG A 456 -0.20 0.96 -4.97
C ARG A 456 -0.55 1.94 -3.85
N PRO A 457 -1.40 1.56 -2.87
CA PRO A 457 -1.78 2.43 -1.76
C PRO A 457 -0.59 3.04 -1.02
N ASP A 458 0.45 2.25 -0.72
CA ASP A 458 1.66 2.69 -0.02
C ASP A 458 2.41 3.80 -0.77
N ARG A 459 2.50 3.67 -2.10
CA ARG A 459 3.18 4.64 -2.96
C ARG A 459 2.40 5.94 -3.13
N ILE A 460 1.07 5.84 -3.20
CA ILE A 460 0.20 7.01 -3.30
C ILE A 460 0.20 7.80 -2.01
N ILE A 461 0.07 7.14 -0.86
CA ILE A 461 0.15 7.82 0.45
C ILE A 461 1.48 8.57 0.56
N ALA A 462 2.59 7.91 0.25
CA ALA A 462 3.91 8.54 0.26
C ALA A 462 4.04 9.67 -0.77
N ALA A 463 3.33 9.62 -1.91
CA ALA A 463 3.30 10.71 -2.87
C ALA A 463 2.49 11.91 -2.35
N VAL A 464 1.34 11.67 -1.73
CA VAL A 464 0.50 12.73 -1.13
C VAL A 464 1.19 13.37 0.08
N GLU A 465 1.87 12.60 0.94
CA GLU A 465 2.67 13.12 2.05
C GLU A 465 3.83 14.02 1.56
N ARG A 466 4.35 13.77 0.35
CA ARG A 466 5.39 14.61 -0.29
C ARG A 466 4.86 15.89 -0.94
N CYS A 467 3.55 16.02 -1.15
CA CYS A 467 2.99 17.23 -1.75
C CYS A 467 3.15 18.43 -0.80
N ALA A 468 3.47 19.60 -1.34
CA ALA A 468 3.56 20.83 -0.56
C ALA A 468 2.23 21.16 0.14
N GLN A 469 2.24 21.26 1.47
CA GLN A 469 1.05 21.54 2.27
C GLN A 469 0.62 23.02 2.12
N VAL A 470 -0.67 23.31 2.26
CA VAL A 470 -1.20 24.68 2.19
C VAL A 470 -1.32 25.24 3.62
N PRO A 471 -0.66 26.36 3.95
CA PRO A 471 -0.76 26.97 5.27
C PRO A 471 -2.22 27.27 5.66
N GLY A 472 -2.60 26.92 6.90
CA GLY A 472 -3.96 27.14 7.42
C GLY A 472 -5.04 26.26 6.77
N LYS A 473 -4.65 25.19 6.06
CA LYS A 473 -5.56 24.15 5.57
C LYS A 473 -5.17 22.79 6.13
N PRO A 474 -6.12 21.85 6.24
CA PRO A 474 -5.80 20.47 6.54
C PRO A 474 -4.75 19.91 5.57
N PRO A 475 -3.84 19.06 6.05
CA PRO A 475 -2.90 18.33 5.21
C PRO A 475 -3.58 17.61 4.04
N ARG A 476 -2.91 17.57 2.89
CA ARG A 476 -3.43 17.01 1.62
C ARG A 476 -3.85 15.55 1.71
N ILE A 477 -3.32 14.81 2.68
CA ILE A 477 -3.75 13.43 2.94
C ILE A 477 -5.26 13.36 3.25
N PHE A 478 -5.83 14.37 3.89
CA PHE A 478 -7.27 14.41 4.18
C PHE A 478 -8.08 14.62 2.89
N SER A 479 -7.61 15.47 1.97
CA SER A 479 -8.24 15.61 0.65
C SER A 479 -8.22 14.30 -0.14
N PHE A 480 -7.11 13.56 -0.07
CA PHE A 480 -7.00 12.24 -0.68
C PHE A 480 -8.01 11.26 -0.09
N VAL A 481 -8.00 11.07 1.24
CA VAL A 481 -8.83 10.07 1.91
C VAL A 481 -10.32 10.39 1.82
N GLU A 482 -10.72 11.65 2.01
CA GLU A 482 -12.13 12.05 1.89
C GLU A 482 -12.63 11.94 0.44
N CYS A 483 -11.76 12.16 -0.57
CA CYS A 483 -12.11 11.90 -1.96
C CYS A 483 -12.33 10.42 -2.24
N VAL A 484 -11.45 9.55 -1.73
CA VAL A 484 -11.62 8.10 -1.91
C VAL A 484 -12.89 7.62 -1.19
N ALA A 485 -13.12 8.09 0.03
CA ALA A 485 -14.32 7.76 0.80
C ALA A 485 -15.61 8.21 0.10
N ALA A 486 -15.63 9.37 -0.54
CA ALA A 486 -16.80 9.88 -1.28
C ALA A 486 -17.12 9.08 -2.55
N ARG A 487 -16.24 8.17 -2.99
CA ARG A 487 -16.32 7.45 -4.28
C ARG A 487 -16.59 5.97 -4.14
N GLN A 488 -16.85 5.50 -2.92
CA GLN A 488 -17.17 4.12 -2.64
C GLN A 488 -18.29 4.06 -1.60
N SER A 489 -19.20 3.10 -1.73
CA SER A 489 -20.22 2.82 -0.71
C SER A 489 -19.64 1.92 0.39
N GLN A 490 -18.88 0.89 0.00
CA GLN A 490 -18.21 -0.03 0.91
C GLN A 490 -16.91 0.59 1.45
N GLY A 491 -16.71 0.56 2.78
CA GLY A 491 -15.49 1.02 3.42
C GLY A 491 -15.34 2.54 3.61
N ALA A 492 -16.25 3.36 3.06
CA ALA A 492 -16.23 4.82 3.23
C ALA A 492 -16.26 5.26 4.71
N GLU A 493 -17.11 4.63 5.52
CA GLU A 493 -17.21 4.93 6.94
C GLU A 493 -15.90 4.61 7.69
N ALA A 494 -15.17 3.57 7.28
CA ALA A 494 -13.88 3.21 7.87
C ALA A 494 -12.79 4.24 7.52
N LEU A 495 -12.76 4.71 6.27
CA LEU A 495 -11.86 5.79 5.84
C LEU A 495 -12.18 7.12 6.55
N GLN A 496 -13.46 7.45 6.72
CA GLN A 496 -13.89 8.64 7.47
C GLN A 496 -13.51 8.53 8.95
N ARG A 497 -13.69 7.36 9.58
CA ARG A 497 -13.23 7.11 10.96
C ARG A 497 -11.71 7.25 11.10
N TRP A 498 -10.94 6.78 10.12
CA TRP A 498 -9.49 6.97 10.10
C TRP A 498 -9.12 8.46 9.95
N SER A 499 -9.80 9.18 9.05
CA SER A 499 -9.60 10.61 8.80
C SER A 499 -9.87 11.43 10.07
N GLU A 500 -10.98 11.18 10.75
CA GLU A 500 -11.39 11.88 11.98
C GLU A 500 -10.43 11.63 13.15
N ARG A 501 -9.99 10.39 13.37
CA ARG A 501 -9.01 10.07 14.44
C ARG A 501 -7.66 10.73 14.18
N THR A 502 -7.17 10.65 12.96
CA THR A 502 -5.88 11.25 12.56
C THR A 502 -5.95 12.78 12.65
N ALA A 503 -7.06 13.38 12.19
CA ALA A 503 -7.28 14.83 12.28
C ALA A 503 -7.35 15.32 13.73
N ALA A 504 -8.07 14.60 14.60
CA ALA A 504 -8.14 14.88 16.03
C ALA A 504 -6.74 14.85 16.69
N ARG A 505 -5.93 13.82 16.38
CA ARG A 505 -4.53 13.73 16.87
C ARG A 505 -3.69 14.92 16.38
N LEU A 506 -3.85 15.32 15.12
CA LEU A 506 -3.19 16.48 14.53
C LEU A 506 -3.78 17.83 14.96
N ARG A 507 -4.72 17.84 15.91
CA ARG A 507 -5.36 19.04 16.46
C ARG A 507 -6.10 19.89 15.43
N LEU A 508 -6.62 19.23 14.41
CA LEU A 508 -7.62 19.80 13.53
C LEU A 508 -9.00 19.69 14.17
N TYR A 509 -9.94 20.49 13.67
CA TYR A 509 -11.33 20.49 14.12
C TYR A 509 -12.26 20.03 13.00
N HIS A 510 -13.45 19.54 13.39
CA HIS A 510 -14.46 19.05 12.46
C HIS A 510 -14.79 20.05 11.34
N TYR A 511 -14.91 21.32 11.68
CA TYR A 511 -15.22 22.38 10.71
C TYR A 511 -14.09 22.63 9.69
N GLU A 512 -12.86 22.16 9.94
CA GLU A 512 -11.76 22.29 8.99
C GLU A 512 -11.78 21.19 7.92
N LEU A 513 -12.33 20.01 8.23
CA LEU A 513 -12.56 18.95 7.24
C LEU A 513 -13.86 19.14 6.45
N GLN A 514 -14.85 19.83 7.02
CA GLN A 514 -16.16 20.01 6.39
C GLN A 514 -16.10 20.58 4.96
N PRO A 515 -15.30 21.62 4.66
CA PRO A 515 -15.19 22.15 3.30
C PRO A 515 -14.63 21.13 2.29
N ILE A 516 -13.75 20.23 2.74
CA ILE A 516 -13.24 19.14 1.89
C ILE A 516 -14.38 18.20 1.54
N ARG A 517 -15.17 17.79 2.55
CA ARG A 517 -16.32 16.89 2.39
C ARG A 517 -17.41 17.50 1.51
N ASP A 518 -17.77 18.75 1.72
CA ASP A 518 -18.76 19.47 0.90
C ASP A 518 -18.31 19.57 -0.56
N SER A 519 -17.01 19.81 -0.78
CA SER A 519 -16.42 19.81 -2.12
C SER A 519 -16.46 18.43 -2.77
N MET A 520 -16.41 17.33 -2.01
CA MET A 520 -16.49 15.98 -2.55
C MET A 520 -17.94 15.55 -2.84
N ALA A 521 -18.89 15.99 -2.01
CA ALA A 521 -20.31 15.67 -2.16
C ALA A 521 -20.94 16.28 -3.44
N SER A 522 -20.35 17.36 -3.96
CA SER A 522 -20.80 18.02 -5.20
C SER A 522 -20.18 17.45 -6.48
N LEU A 523 -19.36 16.40 -6.38
CA LEU A 523 -18.66 15.85 -7.53
C LEU A 523 -19.56 14.92 -8.35
N PRO A 524 -19.43 14.93 -9.70
CA PRO A 524 -20.03 13.89 -10.52
C PRO A 524 -19.45 12.52 -10.14
N GLU A 525 -20.32 11.53 -10.17
CA GLU A 525 -19.99 10.13 -9.89
C GLU A 525 -18.88 9.65 -10.85
N ILE A 526 -17.84 8.99 -10.32
CA ILE A 526 -16.92 8.24 -11.18
C ILE A 526 -17.64 6.97 -11.57
N VAL A 527 -18.11 6.92 -12.81
CA VAL A 527 -18.72 5.72 -13.36
C VAL A 527 -17.61 4.85 -13.93
N LEU A 528 -17.25 3.78 -13.21
CA LEU A 528 -16.29 2.79 -13.69
C LEU A 528 -16.98 1.89 -14.72
N GLU A 529 -16.49 1.91 -15.96
CA GLU A 529 -16.93 0.94 -16.97
C GLU A 529 -16.62 -0.46 -16.48
N SER A 530 -17.64 -1.32 -16.45
CA SER A 530 -17.50 -2.71 -16.03
C SER A 530 -17.64 -3.62 -17.24
N ALA A 531 -16.77 -4.61 -17.33
CA ALA A 531 -16.76 -5.52 -18.46
C ALA A 531 -16.66 -6.96 -17.99
N LEU A 532 -17.50 -7.84 -18.53
CA LEU A 532 -17.27 -9.27 -18.45
C LEU A 532 -16.40 -9.67 -19.64
N VAL A 533 -15.15 -10.04 -19.36
CA VAL A 533 -14.20 -10.48 -20.38
C VAL A 533 -14.19 -12.00 -20.39
N ILE A 534 -14.64 -12.57 -21.50
CA ILE A 534 -14.68 -14.01 -21.75
C ILE A 534 -13.59 -14.33 -22.76
N GLN A 535 -12.71 -15.26 -22.41
CA GLN A 535 -11.68 -15.75 -23.31
C GLN A 535 -11.97 -17.19 -23.72
N LEU A 536 -11.95 -17.42 -25.03
CA LEU A 536 -11.92 -18.74 -25.64
C LEU A 536 -10.53 -18.97 -26.22
N ALA A 537 -9.78 -19.91 -25.64
CA ALA A 537 -8.51 -20.36 -26.22
C ALA A 537 -8.74 -21.66 -27.00
N PRO A 538 -8.18 -21.80 -28.21
CA PRO A 538 -8.27 -23.05 -28.96
C PRO A 538 -7.43 -24.14 -28.25
N ASP A 539 -7.94 -25.37 -28.21
CA ASP A 539 -7.13 -26.49 -27.72
C ASP A 539 -5.97 -26.80 -28.70
N ALA A 540 -4.83 -27.19 -28.14
CA ALA A 540 -3.63 -27.45 -28.92
C ALA A 540 -3.72 -28.74 -29.77
N MET A 541 -4.58 -29.69 -29.40
CA MET A 541 -4.67 -31.02 -30.02
C MET A 541 -5.93 -31.18 -30.87
N ASP A 542 -7.06 -30.70 -30.37
CA ASP A 542 -8.34 -30.75 -31.07
C ASP A 542 -8.82 -29.34 -31.41
N ALA A 543 -8.76 -29.01 -32.70
CA ALA A 543 -9.09 -27.69 -33.21
C ALA A 543 -10.57 -27.29 -33.05
N ASP A 544 -11.45 -28.22 -32.67
CA ASP A 544 -12.87 -27.97 -32.46
C ASP A 544 -13.23 -27.87 -30.96
N LEU A 545 -12.24 -27.96 -30.06
CA LEU A 545 -12.38 -27.75 -28.62
C LEU A 545 -11.75 -26.44 -28.16
N PHE A 546 -12.30 -25.88 -27.09
CA PHE A 546 -11.93 -24.58 -26.54
C PHE A 546 -11.84 -24.61 -25.02
N LEU A 547 -10.86 -23.90 -24.49
CA LEU A 547 -10.70 -23.62 -23.06
C LEU A 547 -11.38 -22.29 -22.75
N LEU A 548 -12.13 -22.25 -21.64
CA LEU A 548 -12.88 -21.07 -21.21
C LEU A 548 -12.22 -20.43 -19.98
N ALA A 549 -12.05 -19.11 -20.06
CA ALA A 549 -11.79 -18.27 -18.89
C ALA A 549 -12.71 -17.05 -18.91
N ALA A 550 -13.13 -16.58 -17.74
CA ALA A 550 -13.98 -15.41 -17.59
C ALA A 550 -13.55 -14.56 -16.40
N THR A 551 -13.39 -13.26 -16.65
CA THR A 551 -12.98 -12.28 -15.65
C THR A 551 -13.95 -11.11 -15.67
N LEU A 552 -14.34 -10.65 -14.48
CA LEU A 552 -15.13 -9.43 -14.31
C LEU A 552 -14.19 -8.27 -14.03
N HIS A 553 -14.20 -7.29 -14.91
CA HIS A 553 -13.42 -6.06 -14.82
C HIS A 553 -14.28 -4.94 -14.26
N ARG A 554 -13.74 -4.18 -13.30
CA ARG A 554 -14.33 -2.94 -12.78
C ARG A 554 -13.29 -1.83 -12.91
N GLY A 555 -13.41 -1.00 -13.94
CA GLY A 555 -12.32 -0.10 -14.32
C GLY A 555 -11.17 -0.83 -15.03
N ARG A 556 -9.96 -0.28 -14.99
CA ARG A 556 -8.75 -0.77 -15.66
C ARG A 556 -7.94 -1.76 -14.83
N GLU A 557 -7.95 -1.65 -13.49
CA GLU A 557 -7.05 -2.45 -12.64
C GLU A 557 -7.75 -3.42 -11.67
N SER A 558 -9.08 -3.33 -11.49
CA SER A 558 -9.82 -4.31 -10.69
C SER A 558 -10.32 -5.45 -11.57
N GLU A 559 -9.73 -6.63 -11.38
CA GLU A 559 -10.05 -7.87 -12.11
C GLU A 559 -10.42 -8.96 -11.09
N GLN A 560 -11.61 -9.53 -11.24
CA GLN A 560 -12.04 -10.68 -10.46
C GLN A 560 -12.21 -11.88 -11.39
N VAL A 561 -11.50 -12.98 -11.11
CA VAL A 561 -11.69 -14.24 -11.84
C VAL A 561 -13.02 -14.84 -11.44
N ILE A 562 -13.88 -15.08 -12.43
CA ILE A 562 -15.16 -15.77 -12.24
C ILE A 562 -14.97 -17.26 -12.57
N GLU A 563 -14.33 -17.54 -13.70
CA GLU A 563 -14.05 -18.92 -14.12
C GLU A 563 -12.69 -19.02 -14.81
N SER A 564 -11.98 -20.11 -14.56
CA SER A 564 -10.75 -20.47 -15.26
C SER A 564 -10.65 -21.99 -15.27
N ARG A 565 -10.79 -22.59 -16.45
CA ARG A 565 -10.76 -24.05 -16.63
C ARG A 565 -9.72 -24.45 -17.66
N ASP A 566 -8.91 -25.44 -17.30
CA ASP A 566 -7.92 -26.08 -18.17
C ASP A 566 -8.50 -27.30 -18.94
N GLU A 567 -9.83 -27.51 -18.90
CA GLU A 567 -10.52 -28.61 -19.58
C GLU A 567 -11.11 -28.13 -20.92
N PRO A 568 -10.65 -28.67 -22.07
CA PRO A 568 -11.15 -28.25 -23.37
C PRO A 568 -12.56 -28.81 -23.63
N GLU A 569 -13.48 -27.95 -24.05
CA GLU A 569 -14.89 -28.26 -24.28
C GLU A 569 -15.33 -27.91 -25.71
N THR A 570 -16.40 -28.55 -26.20
CA THR A 570 -16.98 -28.17 -27.50
C THR A 570 -17.61 -26.79 -27.44
N LEU A 571 -17.71 -26.08 -28.58
CA LEU A 571 -18.35 -24.76 -28.65
C LEU A 571 -19.77 -24.75 -28.03
N GLY A 572 -20.56 -25.80 -28.25
CA GLY A 572 -21.91 -25.91 -27.67
C GLY A 572 -21.90 -26.04 -26.15
N ALA A 573 -20.89 -26.66 -25.55
CA ALA A 573 -20.72 -26.70 -24.09
C ALA A 573 -20.25 -25.35 -23.54
N VAL A 574 -19.31 -24.69 -24.24
CA VAL A 574 -18.88 -23.32 -23.94
C VAL A 574 -20.04 -22.35 -23.92
N ILE A 575 -20.94 -22.37 -24.92
CA ILE A 575 -22.10 -21.48 -24.98
C ILE A 575 -23.00 -21.67 -23.75
N ARG A 576 -23.27 -22.92 -23.34
CA ARG A 576 -24.06 -23.21 -22.13
C ARG A 576 -23.36 -22.74 -20.85
N ARG A 577 -22.03 -22.72 -20.83
CA ARG A 577 -21.26 -22.24 -19.68
C ARG A 577 -21.25 -20.72 -19.60
N VAL A 578 -21.03 -20.06 -20.74
CA VAL A 578 -21.12 -18.60 -20.86
C VAL A 578 -22.47 -18.10 -20.37
N ASP A 579 -23.53 -18.83 -20.70
CA ASP A 579 -24.86 -18.57 -20.17
C ASP A 579 -24.89 -18.64 -18.61
N ALA A 580 -24.41 -19.73 -18.03
CA ALA A 580 -24.35 -19.91 -16.57
C ALA A 580 -23.51 -18.83 -15.84
N LEU A 581 -22.49 -18.27 -16.49
CA LEU A 581 -21.66 -17.19 -15.93
C LEU A 581 -22.47 -15.94 -15.60
N PHE A 582 -23.47 -15.58 -16.40
CA PHE A 582 -24.28 -14.39 -16.14
C PHE A 582 -25.03 -14.48 -14.81
N GLY A 583 -25.49 -15.68 -14.40
CA GLY A 583 -26.11 -15.89 -13.09
C GLY A 583 -25.14 -15.70 -11.92
N GLU A 584 -23.84 -15.96 -12.11
CA GLU A 584 -22.81 -15.66 -11.11
C GLU A 584 -22.44 -14.19 -11.10
N VAL A 585 -22.22 -13.60 -12.28
CA VAL A 585 -21.93 -12.17 -12.42
C VAL A 585 -23.04 -11.34 -11.77
N PHE A 586 -24.31 -11.58 -12.08
CA PHE A 586 -25.44 -10.84 -11.51
C PHE A 586 -25.53 -10.92 -9.97
N ARG A 587 -25.07 -12.02 -9.35
CA ARG A 587 -25.00 -12.10 -7.88
C ARG A 587 -23.87 -11.27 -7.30
N LEU A 588 -22.84 -10.97 -8.08
CA LEU A 588 -21.69 -10.16 -7.69
C LEU A 588 -21.87 -8.67 -8.02
N LEU A 589 -22.87 -8.29 -8.82
CA LEU A 589 -23.07 -6.91 -9.28
C LEU A 589 -23.73 -6.03 -8.21
N ASP A 590 -23.10 -4.87 -7.92
CA ASP A 590 -23.63 -3.76 -7.10
C ASP A 590 -23.67 -2.44 -7.91
N PHE A 591 -23.62 -2.48 -9.25
CA PHE A 591 -23.46 -1.29 -10.11
C PHE A 591 -24.44 -1.23 -11.30
N ASP A 592 -24.46 -0.09 -12.00
CA ASP A 592 -25.32 0.23 -13.14
C ASP A 592 -25.06 -0.65 -14.39
N LEU A 593 -26.05 -1.50 -14.72
CA LEU A 593 -26.04 -2.36 -15.91
C LEU A 593 -26.02 -1.58 -17.23
N SER A 594 -26.40 -0.29 -17.24
CA SER A 594 -26.44 0.53 -18.45
C SER A 594 -25.07 0.72 -19.11
N ARG A 595 -23.99 0.48 -18.36
CA ARG A 595 -22.59 0.61 -18.83
C ARG A 595 -21.78 -0.68 -18.71
N PHE A 596 -22.46 -1.81 -18.57
CA PHE A 596 -21.87 -3.13 -18.57
C PHE A 596 -21.64 -3.61 -20.00
N VAL A 597 -20.41 -4.01 -20.33
CA VAL A 597 -20.03 -4.49 -21.66
C VAL A 597 -19.59 -5.95 -21.57
N VAL A 598 -19.93 -6.75 -22.59
CA VAL A 598 -19.42 -8.11 -22.74
C VAL A 598 -18.33 -8.12 -23.80
N GLU A 599 -17.10 -8.43 -23.39
CA GLU A 599 -15.94 -8.56 -24.28
C GLU A 599 -15.64 -10.05 -24.48
N ILE A 600 -15.65 -10.53 -25.72
CA ILE A 600 -15.36 -11.94 -26.01
C ILE A 600 -14.09 -12.04 -26.85
N ILE A 601 -13.01 -12.54 -26.26
CA ILE A 601 -11.75 -12.86 -26.92
C ILE A 601 -11.92 -14.21 -27.62
N VAL A 602 -11.90 -14.19 -28.94
CA VAL A 602 -12.11 -15.37 -29.79
C VAL A 602 -10.90 -15.66 -30.68
N PRO A 603 -10.59 -16.94 -30.95
CA PRO A 603 -9.62 -17.33 -31.96
C PRO A 603 -10.17 -17.11 -33.37
N ARG A 604 -9.27 -17.09 -34.35
CA ARG A 604 -9.58 -16.89 -35.77
C ARG A 604 -10.71 -17.79 -36.28
N SER A 605 -10.80 -19.03 -35.80
CA SER A 605 -11.86 -19.99 -36.14
C SER A 605 -13.26 -19.54 -35.72
N LEU A 606 -13.38 -18.71 -34.68
CA LEU A 606 -14.64 -18.24 -34.11
C LEU A 606 -14.92 -16.76 -34.41
N VAL A 607 -14.05 -16.06 -35.15
CA VAL A 607 -14.30 -14.64 -35.49
C VAL A 607 -15.60 -14.46 -36.29
N GLY A 608 -15.98 -15.44 -37.12
CA GLY A 608 -17.24 -15.41 -37.89
C GLY A 608 -18.49 -15.83 -37.09
N GLU A 609 -18.32 -16.36 -35.88
CA GLU A 609 -19.42 -16.85 -35.05
C GLU A 609 -20.28 -15.68 -34.54
N PRO A 610 -21.62 -15.73 -34.64
CA PRO A 610 -22.49 -14.66 -34.16
C PRO A 610 -22.63 -14.69 -32.62
N VAL A 611 -21.55 -14.36 -31.91
CA VAL A 611 -21.49 -14.47 -30.43
C VAL A 611 -22.51 -13.60 -29.70
N ASP A 612 -22.92 -12.46 -30.26
CA ASP A 612 -24.01 -11.62 -29.75
C ASP A 612 -25.38 -12.31 -29.77
N ARG A 613 -25.52 -13.40 -30.53
CA ARG A 613 -26.75 -14.22 -30.60
C ARG A 613 -26.76 -15.40 -29.63
N TRP A 614 -25.71 -15.61 -28.85
CA TRP A 614 -25.73 -16.65 -27.81
C TRP A 614 -26.82 -16.34 -26.79
N SER A 615 -27.54 -17.37 -26.34
CA SER A 615 -28.68 -17.22 -25.43
C SER A 615 -28.24 -17.00 -23.99
N THR A 616 -29.03 -16.22 -23.24
CA THR A 616 -28.94 -16.12 -21.78
C THR A 616 -30.14 -16.80 -21.09
N THR A 617 -29.95 -17.41 -19.93
CA THR A 617 -30.95 -18.08 -19.08
C THR A 617 -31.70 -17.02 -18.28
N ASP A 618 -32.37 -16.15 -19.01
CA ASP A 618 -33.52 -15.41 -18.49
C ASP A 618 -34.80 -16.17 -18.84
N ALA A 619 -35.91 -15.89 -18.15
CA ALA A 619 -37.21 -16.52 -18.40
C ALA A 619 -37.73 -16.37 -19.85
N MET A 620 -37.09 -15.52 -20.66
CA MET A 620 -37.38 -15.25 -22.07
C MET A 620 -36.21 -15.54 -23.04
N ALA A 621 -35.18 -16.30 -22.65
CA ALA A 621 -34.11 -16.83 -23.51
C ALA A 621 -33.62 -15.88 -24.64
N ALA A 622 -33.33 -14.63 -24.30
CA ALA A 622 -32.94 -13.60 -25.26
C ALA A 622 -31.42 -13.67 -25.58
N PRO A 623 -31.00 -13.28 -26.81
CA PRO A 623 -29.60 -13.05 -27.16
C PRO A 623 -28.85 -12.14 -26.18
N ILE A 624 -27.57 -12.39 -25.92
CA ILE A 624 -26.73 -11.48 -25.09
C ILE A 624 -26.75 -10.05 -25.68
N GLY A 625 -26.67 -9.93 -27.00
CA GLY A 625 -26.57 -8.66 -27.71
C GLY A 625 -27.82 -7.78 -27.67
N SER A 626 -28.98 -8.29 -27.26
CA SER A 626 -30.19 -7.48 -27.06
C SER A 626 -30.21 -6.80 -25.68
N ARG A 627 -29.36 -7.27 -24.76
CA ARG A 627 -29.30 -6.78 -23.37
C ARG A 627 -28.06 -5.94 -23.10
N PHE A 628 -26.94 -6.31 -23.70
CA PHE A 628 -25.64 -5.72 -23.43
C PHE A 628 -24.88 -5.40 -24.71
N PRO A 629 -24.08 -4.32 -24.75
CA PRO A 629 -23.06 -4.15 -25.77
C PRO A 629 -22.11 -5.36 -25.78
N VAL A 630 -22.00 -6.03 -26.93
CA VAL A 630 -21.08 -7.16 -27.16
C VAL A 630 -20.02 -6.78 -28.17
N VAL A 631 -18.76 -6.92 -27.79
CA VAL A 631 -17.59 -6.65 -28.63
C VAL A 631 -16.65 -7.85 -28.70
N LEU A 632 -16.13 -8.12 -29.90
CA LEU A 632 -15.13 -9.15 -30.12
C LEU A 632 -13.71 -8.63 -29.90
N ARG A 633 -12.81 -9.52 -29.48
CA ARG A 633 -11.37 -9.29 -29.40
C ARG A 633 -10.62 -10.45 -30.05
N SER A 634 -9.46 -10.17 -30.66
CA SER A 634 -8.63 -11.21 -31.30
C SER A 634 -7.74 -11.90 -30.28
N TYR A 635 -7.88 -13.22 -30.16
CA TYR A 635 -7.00 -14.07 -29.37
C TYR A 635 -5.54 -13.96 -29.81
N GLU A 636 -5.27 -14.00 -31.12
CA GLU A 636 -3.93 -13.94 -31.69
C GLU A 636 -3.23 -12.62 -31.33
N ARG A 637 -3.98 -11.53 -31.30
CA ARG A 637 -3.43 -10.20 -30.98
C ARG A 637 -3.14 -10.05 -29.49
N VAL A 638 -3.99 -10.61 -28.61
CA VAL A 638 -3.75 -10.63 -27.15
C VAL A 638 -2.45 -11.38 -26.82
N HIS A 639 -2.19 -12.48 -27.53
CA HIS A 639 -1.06 -13.38 -27.26
C HIS A 639 0.18 -13.11 -28.13
N SER A 640 0.13 -12.16 -29.07
CA SER A 640 1.27 -11.82 -29.94
C SER A 640 2.03 -10.58 -29.48
N ASN A 641 3.25 -10.78 -28.96
CA ASN A 641 4.14 -9.68 -28.59
C ASN A 641 4.58 -8.82 -29.80
N VAL A 642 4.60 -9.40 -31.00
CA VAL A 642 5.00 -8.70 -32.24
C VAL A 642 3.98 -7.65 -32.65
N LEU A 643 2.69 -7.91 -32.44
CA LEU A 643 1.61 -7.03 -32.87
C LEU A 643 1.28 -5.93 -31.84
N ARG A 644 1.75 -6.06 -30.59
CA ARG A 644 1.45 -5.13 -29.50
C ARG A 644 1.83 -3.67 -29.80
N PRO A 645 3.06 -3.32 -30.25
CA PRO A 645 3.46 -1.92 -30.43
C PRO A 645 2.54 -1.11 -31.34
N GLN A 646 2.24 -1.64 -32.52
CA GLN A 646 1.39 -0.98 -33.53
C GLN A 646 -0.06 -0.89 -33.07
N TRP A 647 -0.54 -1.93 -32.38
CA TRP A 647 -1.85 -1.90 -31.73
C TRP A 647 -1.94 -0.80 -30.67
N ARG A 648 -0.93 -0.64 -29.78
CA ARG A 648 -0.93 0.42 -28.75
C ARG A 648 -1.14 1.80 -29.38
N GLN A 649 -0.39 2.06 -30.45
CA GLN A 649 -0.39 3.35 -31.15
C GLN A 649 -1.79 3.68 -31.68
N LYS A 650 -2.40 2.75 -32.44
CA LYS A 650 -3.73 2.95 -33.04
C LYS A 650 -4.85 3.06 -32.02
N SER A 651 -4.81 2.27 -30.95
CA SER A 651 -5.78 2.40 -29.84
C SER A 651 -5.72 3.81 -29.22
N ARG A 652 -4.51 4.32 -28.96
CA ARG A 652 -4.31 5.68 -28.44
C ARG A 652 -4.79 6.76 -29.40
N LEU A 653 -4.54 6.61 -30.69
CA LEU A 653 -5.02 7.55 -31.72
C LEU A 653 -6.55 7.60 -31.74
N ALA A 654 -7.22 6.45 -31.70
CA ALA A 654 -8.68 6.41 -31.62
C ALA A 654 -9.25 7.08 -30.36
N LYS A 655 -8.61 6.87 -29.20
CA LYS A 655 -8.98 7.52 -27.94
C LYS A 655 -8.79 9.04 -27.98
N ARG A 656 -7.78 9.52 -28.72
CA ARG A 656 -7.44 10.95 -28.87
C ARG A 656 -8.16 11.64 -30.03
N GLN A 657 -9.08 10.98 -30.73
CA GLN A 657 -9.88 11.64 -31.76
C GLN A 657 -10.77 12.71 -31.11
N HIS A 658 -10.69 13.95 -31.61
CA HIS A 658 -11.48 15.08 -31.09
C HIS A 658 -12.72 15.38 -31.95
N GLU A 659 -12.69 15.06 -33.24
CA GLU A 659 -13.78 15.34 -34.19
C GLU A 659 -14.13 14.09 -35.02
N PRO A 660 -15.43 13.89 -35.35
CA PRO A 660 -15.86 12.83 -36.27
C PRO A 660 -15.20 12.97 -37.64
N ASP A 661 -14.77 11.85 -38.22
CA ASP A 661 -14.19 11.84 -39.57
C ASP A 661 -14.44 10.50 -40.27
N VAL A 662 -15.24 10.53 -41.34
CA VAL A 662 -15.51 9.37 -42.19
C VAL A 662 -14.25 8.83 -42.87
N ARG A 663 -13.21 9.65 -43.04
CA ARG A 663 -11.91 9.22 -43.59
C ARG A 663 -11.18 8.30 -42.62
N ALA A 664 -11.59 8.21 -41.35
CA ALA A 664 -11.08 7.21 -40.42
C ALA A 664 -11.34 5.77 -40.86
N MET A 665 -12.32 5.56 -41.74
CA MET A 665 -12.67 4.26 -42.30
C MET A 665 -11.87 3.93 -43.56
N HIS A 666 -11.46 2.67 -43.67
CA HIS A 666 -11.16 2.02 -44.94
C HIS A 666 -12.19 0.91 -45.18
N TYR A 667 -12.79 0.88 -46.37
CA TYR A 667 -13.81 -0.10 -46.73
C TYR A 667 -13.26 -1.09 -47.77
N VAL A 668 -13.56 -2.38 -47.58
CA VAL A 668 -13.35 -3.43 -48.58
C VAL A 668 -14.65 -4.20 -48.81
N ALA A 669 -14.92 -4.61 -50.05
CA ALA A 669 -16.17 -5.28 -50.39
C ALA A 669 -16.30 -6.69 -49.79
N ALA A 670 -15.18 -7.38 -49.57
CA ALA A 670 -15.12 -8.70 -48.96
C ALA A 670 -13.76 -8.91 -48.28
N ALA A 671 -13.63 -9.97 -47.47
CA ALA A 671 -12.38 -10.33 -46.81
C ALA A 671 -11.24 -10.57 -47.82
N GLY A 672 -11.56 -11.13 -48.99
CA GLY A 672 -10.62 -11.30 -50.09
C GLY A 672 -9.52 -12.32 -49.82
N ASP A 673 -8.42 -12.20 -50.56
CA ASP A 673 -7.28 -13.10 -50.53
C ASP A 673 -5.99 -12.39 -50.05
N ALA A 674 -4.84 -13.04 -50.26
CA ALA A 674 -3.53 -12.49 -49.88
C ALA A 674 -3.18 -11.16 -50.59
N ALA A 675 -3.75 -10.87 -51.75
CA ALA A 675 -3.55 -9.59 -52.42
C ALA A 675 -4.32 -8.47 -51.69
N VAL A 676 -5.58 -8.74 -51.33
CA VAL A 676 -6.41 -7.83 -50.52
C VAL A 676 -5.76 -7.60 -49.15
N ALA A 677 -5.26 -8.65 -48.51
CA ALA A 677 -4.56 -8.56 -47.22
C ALA A 677 -3.37 -7.57 -47.26
N ARG A 678 -2.54 -7.64 -48.31
CA ARG A 678 -1.40 -6.73 -48.50
C ARG A 678 -1.82 -5.29 -48.74
N GLN A 679 -2.89 -5.09 -49.51
CA GLN A 679 -3.45 -3.76 -49.76
C GLN A 679 -3.99 -3.16 -48.46
N VAL A 680 -4.84 -3.89 -47.75
CA VAL A 680 -5.42 -3.49 -46.47
C VAL A 680 -4.32 -3.14 -45.47
N ARG A 681 -3.32 -4.02 -45.31
CA ARG A 681 -2.19 -3.75 -44.42
C ARG A 681 -1.51 -2.43 -44.75
N THR A 682 -1.14 -2.23 -46.01
CA THR A 682 -0.44 -1.02 -46.47
C THR A 682 -1.28 0.25 -46.23
N THR A 683 -2.57 0.23 -46.57
CA THR A 683 -3.46 1.38 -46.40
C THR A 683 -3.68 1.71 -44.92
N LEU A 684 -3.84 0.68 -44.08
CA LEU A 684 -4.13 0.87 -42.66
C LEU A 684 -2.92 1.29 -41.83
N MET A 685 -1.70 1.25 -42.37
CA MET A 685 -0.51 1.81 -41.68
C MET A 685 -0.62 3.32 -41.44
N SER A 686 -1.40 4.06 -42.24
CA SER A 686 -1.63 5.50 -42.05
C SER A 686 -2.34 5.79 -40.73
N GLU A 687 -1.86 6.75 -39.93
CA GLU A 687 -2.46 7.14 -38.64
C GLU A 687 -3.91 7.63 -38.75
N GLU A 688 -4.31 8.12 -39.94
CA GLU A 688 -5.68 8.56 -40.21
C GLU A 688 -6.68 7.40 -40.19
N LYS A 689 -6.25 6.17 -40.49
CA LYS A 689 -7.14 5.00 -40.58
C LYS A 689 -7.28 4.30 -39.23
N LEU A 690 -8.47 4.33 -38.65
CA LEU A 690 -8.79 3.77 -37.33
C LEU A 690 -9.80 2.62 -37.40
N VAL A 691 -10.57 2.54 -38.48
CA VAL A 691 -11.62 1.53 -38.70
C VAL A 691 -11.40 0.80 -40.02
N LEU A 692 -11.49 -0.53 -40.03
CA LEU A 692 -11.73 -1.31 -41.24
C LEU A 692 -13.18 -1.77 -41.29
N ALA A 693 -13.88 -1.49 -42.39
CA ALA A 693 -15.21 -2.00 -42.68
C ALA A 693 -15.16 -3.04 -43.81
N ILE A 694 -15.77 -4.20 -43.62
CA ILE A 694 -15.79 -5.32 -44.58
C ILE A 694 -17.23 -5.62 -44.99
N GLY A 695 -17.53 -5.48 -46.28
CA GLY A 695 -18.88 -5.65 -46.87
C GLY A 695 -19.38 -7.08 -46.97
N GLY A 696 -18.83 -8.03 -46.21
CA GLY A 696 -19.25 -9.42 -46.25
C GLY A 696 -18.64 -10.27 -45.15
N PRO A 697 -19.08 -11.53 -45.02
CA PRO A 697 -18.66 -12.41 -43.94
C PRO A 697 -17.16 -12.71 -44.01
N LEU A 698 -16.58 -12.94 -42.84
CA LEU A 698 -15.23 -13.48 -42.71
C LEU A 698 -15.26 -15.00 -42.88
N GLY A 699 -14.26 -15.55 -43.56
CA GLY A 699 -14.15 -16.99 -43.75
C GLY A 699 -13.78 -17.73 -42.46
N SER A 700 -14.30 -18.95 -42.28
CA SER A 700 -13.90 -19.86 -41.21
C SER A 700 -12.49 -20.40 -41.48
N GLN A 701 -11.49 -19.67 -41.00
CA GLN A 701 -10.08 -20.08 -41.06
C GLN A 701 -9.59 -20.41 -39.66
N ARG A 702 -8.66 -21.36 -39.53
CA ARG A 702 -8.06 -21.71 -38.24
C ARG A 702 -6.85 -20.84 -37.91
N GLU A 703 -6.13 -20.42 -38.93
CA GLU A 703 -4.91 -19.63 -38.82
C GLU A 703 -5.07 -18.29 -39.55
N LEU A 704 -4.16 -17.36 -39.27
CA LEU A 704 -4.04 -16.10 -40.02
C LEU A 704 -3.45 -16.31 -41.43
N SER A 705 -3.05 -17.54 -41.76
CA SER A 705 -2.55 -17.92 -43.08
C SER A 705 -3.51 -18.91 -43.76
N PRO A 706 -3.80 -18.75 -45.07
CA PRO A 706 -3.37 -17.65 -45.93
C PRO A 706 -4.04 -16.31 -45.52
N PRO A 707 -3.33 -15.18 -45.62
CA PRO A 707 -3.83 -13.92 -45.09
C PRO A 707 -4.96 -13.35 -45.93
N ASP A 708 -5.98 -12.79 -45.27
CA ASP A 708 -7.10 -12.04 -45.84
C ASP A 708 -7.12 -10.60 -45.28
N ALA A 709 -8.17 -9.83 -45.57
CA ALA A 709 -8.34 -8.47 -45.01
C ALA A 709 -8.28 -8.44 -43.48
N TYR A 710 -8.80 -9.45 -42.80
CA TYR A 710 -8.74 -9.55 -41.33
C TYR A 710 -7.29 -9.69 -40.86
N ALA A 711 -6.53 -10.63 -41.41
CA ALA A 711 -5.11 -10.80 -41.07
C ALA A 711 -4.27 -9.55 -41.41
N GLY A 712 -4.54 -8.92 -42.56
CA GLY A 712 -3.88 -7.68 -42.98
C GLY A 712 -4.16 -6.52 -42.01
N ALA A 713 -5.39 -6.38 -41.53
CA ALA A 713 -5.79 -5.36 -40.58
C ALA A 713 -5.24 -5.63 -39.17
N LEU A 714 -5.21 -6.90 -38.76
CA LEU A 714 -4.54 -7.31 -37.53
C LEU A 714 -3.07 -6.90 -37.53
N SER A 715 -2.38 -7.16 -38.64
CA SER A 715 -0.98 -6.80 -38.83
C SER A 715 -0.73 -5.29 -38.89
N ALA A 716 -1.71 -4.47 -39.28
CA ALA A 716 -1.58 -3.01 -39.33
C ALA A 716 -1.93 -2.31 -38.01
N GLY A 717 -2.29 -3.07 -36.97
CA GLY A 717 -2.63 -2.54 -35.65
C GLY A 717 -4.00 -1.87 -35.55
N ILE A 718 -4.92 -2.07 -36.52
CA ILE A 718 -6.21 -1.34 -36.56
C ILE A 718 -6.98 -1.39 -35.23
N ALA A 719 -7.64 -0.29 -34.84
CA ALA A 719 -8.34 -0.18 -33.56
C ALA A 719 -9.74 -0.82 -33.60
N TYR A 720 -10.48 -0.64 -34.70
CA TYR A 720 -11.82 -1.19 -34.90
C TYR A 720 -11.92 -1.95 -36.22
N MET A 721 -12.58 -3.10 -36.18
CA MET A 721 -12.99 -3.85 -37.37
C MET A 721 -14.47 -4.12 -37.29
N VAL A 722 -15.19 -3.85 -38.37
CA VAL A 722 -16.63 -4.06 -38.46
C VAL A 722 -16.95 -4.75 -39.77
N TRP A 723 -17.83 -5.75 -39.73
CA TRP A 723 -18.26 -6.45 -40.93
C TRP A 723 -19.72 -6.86 -40.86
N VAL A 724 -20.31 -7.04 -42.05
CA VAL A 724 -21.67 -7.55 -42.19
C VAL A 724 -21.63 -9.05 -42.49
N ARG A 725 -22.49 -9.82 -41.81
CA ARG A 725 -22.58 -11.28 -41.93
C ARG A 725 -23.21 -11.72 -43.24
N ASP A 726 -24.13 -10.91 -43.77
CA ASP A 726 -24.75 -11.10 -45.07
C ASP A 726 -24.20 -10.10 -46.09
N GLY A 727 -23.44 -10.60 -47.06
CA GLY A 727 -22.84 -9.78 -48.12
C GLY A 727 -23.85 -9.09 -49.03
N THR A 728 -25.12 -9.52 -49.04
CA THR A 728 -26.18 -8.82 -49.79
C THR A 728 -26.49 -7.43 -49.22
N LEU A 729 -26.12 -7.17 -47.96
CA LEU A 729 -26.35 -5.91 -47.25
C LEU A 729 -25.16 -4.94 -47.33
N ALA A 730 -24.12 -5.26 -48.11
CA ALA A 730 -22.85 -4.54 -48.16
C ALA A 730 -23.00 -3.02 -48.35
N ASP A 731 -23.83 -2.58 -49.29
CA ASP A 731 -24.02 -1.15 -49.57
C ASP A 731 -24.75 -0.44 -48.42
N ARG A 732 -25.85 -1.02 -47.92
CA ARG A 732 -26.60 -0.49 -46.77
C ARG A 732 -25.71 -0.39 -45.53
N PHE A 733 -24.89 -1.42 -45.29
CA PHE A 733 -23.90 -1.46 -44.22
C PHE A 733 -22.85 -0.35 -44.35
N ARG A 734 -22.24 -0.21 -45.54
CA ARG A 734 -21.23 0.83 -45.79
C ARG A 734 -21.80 2.22 -45.54
N ASP A 735 -23.00 2.49 -46.03
CA ASP A 735 -23.63 3.81 -45.90
C ASP A 735 -23.98 4.11 -44.44
N ALA A 736 -24.47 3.12 -43.70
CA ALA A 736 -24.77 3.26 -42.27
C ALA A 736 -23.53 3.56 -41.43
N ILE A 737 -22.43 2.80 -41.59
CA ILE A 737 -21.18 3.05 -40.85
C ILE A 737 -20.56 4.38 -41.27
N SER A 738 -20.66 4.76 -42.55
CA SER A 738 -20.18 6.06 -43.02
C SER A 738 -20.90 7.20 -42.32
N GLU A 739 -22.22 7.09 -42.12
CA GLU A 739 -23.02 8.11 -41.46
C GLU A 739 -22.69 8.25 -39.97
N VAL A 740 -22.48 7.12 -39.28
CA VAL A 740 -22.01 7.13 -37.90
C VAL A 740 -20.68 7.88 -37.80
N LEU A 741 -19.71 7.58 -38.67
CA LEU A 741 -18.39 8.21 -38.60
C LEU A 741 -18.37 9.68 -39.07
N ARG A 742 -19.42 10.17 -39.72
CA ARG A 742 -19.61 11.60 -40.01
C ARG A 742 -20.12 12.39 -38.80
N THR A 743 -20.78 11.72 -37.86
CA THR A 743 -21.53 12.38 -36.79
C THR A 743 -20.99 12.06 -35.39
N MET A 744 -20.29 10.94 -35.26
CA MET A 744 -19.81 10.36 -34.00
C MET A 744 -18.34 9.96 -34.10
N LEU A 745 -17.70 9.86 -32.95
CA LEU A 745 -16.29 9.47 -32.84
C LEU A 745 -16.14 7.95 -33.00
N VAL A 746 -15.00 7.48 -33.48
CA VAL A 746 -14.79 6.03 -33.72
C VAL A 746 -14.98 5.20 -32.44
N ARG A 747 -14.70 5.79 -31.27
CA ARG A 747 -14.87 5.16 -29.96
C ARG A 747 -16.33 4.94 -29.53
N GLU A 748 -17.28 5.54 -30.24
CA GLU A 748 -18.71 5.41 -29.96
C GLU A 748 -19.35 4.26 -30.75
N LEU A 749 -18.64 3.67 -31.73
CA LEU A 749 -19.12 2.54 -32.54
C LEU A 749 -19.71 1.38 -31.71
N PRO A 750 -19.11 0.93 -30.59
CA PRO A 750 -19.69 -0.13 -29.77
C PRO A 750 -21.08 0.21 -29.22
N ALA A 751 -21.26 1.45 -28.75
CA ALA A 751 -22.54 1.91 -28.20
C ALA A 751 -23.60 2.03 -29.31
N VAL A 752 -23.22 2.51 -30.50
CA VAL A 752 -24.11 2.61 -31.65
C VAL A 752 -24.58 1.23 -32.13
N VAL A 753 -23.67 0.27 -32.26
CA VAL A 753 -24.03 -1.10 -32.67
C VAL A 753 -24.92 -1.78 -31.62
N ALA A 754 -24.67 -1.53 -30.33
CA ALA A 754 -25.55 -2.01 -29.26
C ALA A 754 -26.95 -1.41 -29.34
N ASP A 755 -27.06 -0.10 -29.58
CA ASP A 755 -28.35 0.58 -29.77
C ASP A 755 -29.10 0.07 -31.02
N TRP A 756 -28.39 -0.19 -32.12
CA TRP A 756 -28.98 -0.81 -33.31
C TRP A 756 -29.56 -2.19 -32.99
N ARG A 757 -28.85 -3.04 -32.23
CA ARG A 757 -29.35 -4.35 -31.80
C ARG A 757 -30.56 -4.26 -30.88
N MET A 758 -30.53 -3.36 -29.91
CA MET A 758 -31.63 -3.15 -28.96
C MET A 758 -32.92 -2.71 -29.67
N ARG A 759 -32.80 -1.99 -30.78
CA ARG A 759 -33.95 -1.51 -31.58
C ARG A 759 -34.28 -2.41 -32.78
N ALA A 760 -33.47 -3.43 -33.06
CA ALA A 760 -33.62 -4.29 -34.22
C ALA A 760 -34.76 -5.30 -34.03
N ASP A 761 -35.50 -5.57 -35.12
CA ASP A 761 -36.49 -6.64 -35.14
C ASP A 761 -35.77 -7.98 -35.30
N GLU A 762 -35.79 -8.83 -34.27
CA GLU A 762 -35.18 -10.17 -34.30
C GLU A 762 -35.79 -11.07 -35.40
N THR A 763 -36.99 -10.75 -35.90
CA THR A 763 -37.66 -11.50 -36.96
C THR A 763 -37.29 -11.06 -38.37
N ASP A 764 -36.67 -9.88 -38.54
CA ASP A 764 -36.18 -9.38 -39.83
C ASP A 764 -34.72 -9.83 -40.06
N PRO A 765 -34.46 -10.79 -40.95
CA PRO A 765 -33.09 -11.24 -41.22
C PRO A 765 -32.22 -10.17 -41.89
N THR A 766 -32.81 -9.09 -42.41
CA THR A 766 -32.11 -8.00 -43.09
C THR A 766 -31.75 -6.83 -42.19
N ASP A 767 -32.14 -6.88 -40.90
CA ASP A 767 -31.83 -5.82 -39.95
C ASP A 767 -30.32 -5.77 -39.66
N LEU A 768 -29.72 -4.59 -39.87
CA LEU A 768 -28.28 -4.40 -39.70
C LEU A 768 -27.82 -4.62 -38.26
N GLY A 769 -28.66 -4.35 -37.25
CA GLY A 769 -28.31 -4.58 -35.84
C GLY A 769 -27.88 -6.02 -35.60
N TRP A 770 -28.61 -6.98 -36.17
CA TRP A 770 -28.34 -8.41 -36.03
C TRP A 770 -27.41 -9.01 -37.09
N GLN A 771 -27.04 -8.23 -38.10
CA GLN A 771 -26.14 -8.64 -39.19
C GLN A 771 -24.72 -8.08 -39.04
N ILE A 772 -24.47 -7.20 -38.07
CA ILE A 772 -23.15 -6.58 -37.86
C ILE A 772 -22.39 -7.27 -36.73
N SER A 773 -21.12 -7.53 -36.98
CA SER A 773 -20.13 -7.92 -35.95
C SER A 773 -19.09 -6.83 -35.80
N LEU A 774 -18.67 -6.59 -34.56
CA LEU A 774 -17.71 -5.55 -34.21
C LEU A 774 -16.59 -6.15 -33.37
N LEU A 775 -15.36 -5.97 -33.85
CA LEU A 775 -14.14 -6.30 -33.12
C LEU A 775 -13.47 -5.00 -32.69
N VAL A 776 -13.25 -4.88 -31.39
CA VAL A 776 -12.59 -3.73 -30.76
C VAL A 776 -11.26 -4.17 -30.20
N CYS A 777 -10.24 -3.36 -30.38
CA CYS A 777 -8.90 -3.64 -29.89
C CYS A 777 -8.46 -2.53 -28.94
N ASP A 778 -8.81 -2.67 -27.66
CA ASP A 778 -8.31 -1.81 -26.58
C ASP A 778 -7.22 -2.52 -25.76
N GLU A 779 -5.96 -2.10 -25.91
CA GLU A 779 -4.86 -2.66 -25.13
C GLU A 779 -4.93 -2.36 -23.62
N ASP A 780 -5.50 -1.23 -23.20
CA ASP A 780 -5.51 -0.83 -21.79
C ASP A 780 -6.36 -1.76 -20.90
N ARG A 781 -6.98 -2.79 -21.51
CA ARG A 781 -7.85 -3.80 -20.91
C ARG A 781 -7.42 -5.23 -21.29
N ILE A 782 -6.12 -5.51 -21.38
CA ILE A 782 -5.63 -6.90 -21.48
C ILE A 782 -5.53 -7.46 -20.04
N PRO A 783 -6.30 -8.49 -19.68
CA PRO A 783 -6.26 -9.06 -18.32
C PRO A 783 -4.86 -9.60 -17.99
N MET A 784 -4.34 -9.28 -16.81
CA MET A 784 -2.95 -9.58 -16.43
C MET A 784 -2.69 -11.08 -16.33
N GLN A 785 -3.74 -11.86 -16.02
CA GLN A 785 -3.64 -13.32 -15.94
C GLN A 785 -3.46 -13.98 -17.32
N PHE A 786 -4.02 -13.42 -18.40
CA PHE A 786 -3.86 -13.97 -19.76
C PHE A 786 -2.48 -13.69 -20.35
N ALA A 787 -1.75 -12.71 -19.83
CA ALA A 787 -0.35 -12.47 -20.19
C ALA A 787 0.64 -13.36 -19.42
N SER A 788 0.23 -13.99 -18.32
CA SER A 788 1.12 -14.67 -17.37
C SER A 788 0.81 -16.16 -17.12
N ARG A 789 -0.43 -16.60 -17.36
CA ARG A 789 -0.87 -17.99 -17.32
C ARG A 789 -1.44 -18.36 -18.69
N GLU A 790 -0.64 -19.02 -19.51
CA GLU A 790 -1.20 -19.83 -20.60
C GLU A 790 -2.08 -20.89 -19.95
N LEU A 791 -3.37 -20.96 -20.33
CA LEU A 791 -4.22 -22.12 -20.05
C LEU A 791 -3.46 -23.34 -20.56
N ARG A 792 -3.14 -24.28 -19.68
CA ARG A 792 -2.27 -25.40 -20.04
C ARG A 792 -3.15 -26.58 -20.40
N SER A 793 -3.26 -26.89 -21.70
CA SER A 793 -3.76 -28.21 -22.12
C SER A 793 -2.99 -29.30 -21.35
N PRO A 794 -3.65 -30.39 -20.90
CA PRO A 794 -2.97 -31.47 -20.20
C PRO A 794 -1.78 -31.99 -21.00
N THR A 795 -0.58 -31.89 -20.43
CA THR A 795 0.63 -32.46 -21.04
C THR A 795 0.48 -33.98 -21.03
N MET A 796 0.75 -34.63 -22.17
CA MET A 796 0.75 -36.09 -22.27
C MET A 796 1.54 -36.69 -21.10
N LYS A 797 0.84 -37.35 -20.17
CA LYS A 797 1.46 -38.46 -19.43
C LYS A 797 1.73 -39.54 -20.47
N GLY A 798 3.01 -39.87 -20.60
CA GLY A 798 3.55 -40.67 -21.69
C GLY A 798 2.71 -41.88 -22.07
N GLN A 799 2.59 -42.11 -23.37
CA GLN A 799 2.30 -43.44 -23.88
C GLN A 799 3.52 -44.35 -23.64
N PRO A 800 3.30 -45.64 -23.30
CA PRO A 800 4.37 -46.63 -23.14
C PRO A 800 5.11 -46.93 -24.43
#